data_AF-A0A428V142-F1
#
_entry.id   AF-A0A428V142-F1
#
_cell.length_a   1.000
_cell.length_b   1.000
_cell.length_c   1.000
_cell.angle_alpha   90.00
_cell.angle_beta   90.00
_cell.angle_gamma   90.00
#
_symmetry.space_group_name_H-M   'P 1'
#
loop_
_entity.id
_entity.type
_entity.pdbx_description
1 polymer ?
#
loop_
_entity_poly.entity_id
_entity_poly.type
_entity_poly.pdbx_seq_one_letter_code
_entity_poly.pdbx_strand_id
1 'polypeptide(L)'
;MRLFYRASLLTLLSALVVGDDEDSCLVTSQHLSDPPYENFFFSDCNVDAQVVVTSPVPGSDVSITTPRLIVAWPAGNSGICTFFEPQNGEKGTLAIKLVNSTLGTPLASVHQEDDKSEYPFVGVEGVLSLNSSANLSLAILGSVRTIRDYTEGGSLNPLFQDAVKVTKANENGVQFSRLWLDNTTTTTLSLEPWEDSTGKIDVHDKTASFGPGLYRFSASFNYPQLEQLSPQEVLNKESQSLIEEDPSQVQSLSFFSYTEKLLAGGWRFLTYFGRDSMIAALLLEPVLSIGNSSAMEAVIGAVLERVNREDGSVCHEESIGDYATFQNMQKNIVSTDAVFDYHMIDTDYFLPILMARYFNTSSDRAKPLLDTQAGKVNAKNQDLTWRDLSYIGAQKIMKATEAFEKDPSIKNLIQFKDNEGTGQWRDSPSGLGGARIPFDVNCALVPAALYAISELAGMSGVYPDNADTKTWKDAAAKRAKVWEDQTLSLFQYNITTEKAASLVEEYTSKIDFYDGPAQTDSLQKYSSAGKVVDYALAIKTVESPDKIAVTHTDTAFRLFLLDSKDDEQLTTFINATANTILRPFPAGLSTPIGAVVANPALSGNDDFIGIFTNSAYHGTVIWGWQLALMAKGLERQLQRCLACHAKRAPCLIRHVPAFCRDEGVYNALKGAYNHLWDIIEANSDQLQSEVWSWTYSKEGYKFSPLGALTSGTESNIRQLWSFSFLAVRRDNSFAE
;
A
#
# COMPACT_ATOMS: atom_id res chain seq x y z
N MET A 1 -33.56 -36.31 -25.23
CA MET A 1 -32.68 -37.29 -25.91
C MET A 1 -31.29 -37.08 -25.33
N ARG A 2 -30.86 -37.99 -24.45
CA ARG A 2 -29.55 -38.00 -23.77
C ARG A 2 -28.49 -38.48 -24.77
N LEU A 3 -27.27 -37.93 -24.74
CA LEU A 3 -25.97 -38.64 -24.85
C LEU A 3 -24.85 -37.57 -24.85
N PHE A 4 -24.18 -37.35 -23.71
CA PHE A 4 -22.89 -37.96 -23.28
C PHE A 4 -21.66 -37.25 -23.88
N TYR A 5 -21.00 -36.41 -23.07
CA TYR A 5 -19.55 -36.43 -22.91
C TYR A 5 -19.23 -36.20 -21.43
N ARG A 6 -18.54 -37.17 -20.84
CA ARG A 6 -18.13 -37.25 -19.44
C ARG A 6 -16.62 -36.98 -19.37
N ALA A 7 -16.26 -36.28 -18.30
CA ALA A 7 -15.06 -36.46 -17.48
C ALA A 7 -13.69 -36.00 -18.04
N SER A 8 -13.20 -34.90 -17.47
CA SER A 8 -11.91 -34.87 -16.75
C SER A 8 -11.99 -33.77 -15.69
N LEU A 9 -12.63 -34.08 -14.55
CA LEU A 9 -12.49 -33.32 -13.32
C LEU A 9 -11.24 -33.86 -12.62
N LEU A 10 -10.14 -33.10 -12.60
CA LEU A 10 -9.09 -33.31 -11.62
C LEU A 10 -9.56 -32.61 -10.34
N THR A 11 -10.12 -33.40 -9.42
CA THR A 11 -10.27 -33.03 -8.02
C THR A 11 -8.88 -32.85 -7.41
N LEU A 12 -8.49 -31.62 -7.10
CA LEU A 12 -7.53 -31.34 -6.03
C LEU A 12 -8.20 -31.77 -4.72
N LEU A 13 -7.76 -32.88 -4.15
CA LEU A 13 -8.02 -33.18 -2.75
C LEU A 13 -7.06 -32.32 -1.92
N SER A 14 -7.58 -31.27 -1.30
CA SER A 14 -7.04 -30.75 -0.05
C SER A 14 -7.21 -31.85 1.00
N ALA A 15 -6.09 -32.41 1.47
CA ALA A 15 -6.10 -33.36 2.57
C ALA A 15 -6.36 -32.61 3.88
N LEU A 16 -7.63 -32.48 4.25
CA LEU A 16 -8.03 -32.17 5.62
C LEU A 16 -7.82 -33.45 6.46
N VAL A 17 -6.67 -33.54 7.11
CA VAL A 17 -6.50 -34.44 8.27
C VAL A 17 -7.15 -33.73 9.44
N VAL A 18 -8.37 -34.12 9.79
CA VAL A 18 -8.99 -33.76 11.07
C VAL A 18 -8.35 -34.66 12.13
N GLY A 19 -7.32 -34.14 12.78
CA GLY A 19 -6.87 -34.61 14.09
C GLY A 19 -7.20 -33.54 15.12
N ASP A 20 -8.00 -33.90 16.13
CA ASP A 20 -8.10 -33.14 17.37
C ASP A 20 -6.72 -33.18 18.06
N ASP A 21 -5.89 -32.18 17.81
CA ASP A 21 -4.77 -31.79 18.67
C ASP A 21 -4.77 -30.25 18.72
N GLU A 22 -5.16 -29.69 19.86
CA GLU A 22 -5.14 -28.24 20.17
C GLU A 22 -3.72 -27.64 20.21
N ASP A 23 -2.70 -28.37 19.76
CA ASP A 23 -1.27 -28.01 19.88
C ASP A 23 -0.45 -28.32 18.60
N SER A 24 -1.10 -28.46 17.44
CA SER A 24 -0.38 -28.67 16.17
C SER A 24 -0.01 -27.35 15.50
N CYS A 25 1.30 -27.14 15.29
CA CYS A 25 1.86 -26.00 14.55
C CYS A 25 1.38 -26.05 13.09
N LEU A 26 0.35 -25.27 12.77
CA LEU A 26 -0.27 -25.27 11.45
C LEU A 26 0.65 -24.59 10.44
N VAL A 27 1.08 -25.34 9.43
CA VAL A 27 1.86 -24.81 8.30
C VAL A 27 0.92 -24.20 7.27
N THR A 28 1.19 -22.95 6.93
CA THR A 28 0.47 -22.14 5.95
C THR A 28 1.42 -21.83 4.81
N SER A 29 1.08 -22.25 3.58
CA SER A 29 1.89 -21.91 2.40
C SER A 29 1.01 -21.45 1.24
N GLN A 30 1.51 -20.48 0.48
CA GLN A 30 0.83 -19.92 -0.67
C GLN A 30 1.84 -19.60 -1.78
N HIS A 31 1.49 -19.96 -3.01
CA HIS A 31 2.27 -19.64 -4.20
C HIS A 31 1.47 -18.69 -5.10
N LEU A 32 2.04 -17.53 -5.40
CA LEU A 32 1.51 -16.53 -6.33
C LEU A 32 2.54 -16.30 -7.45
N SER A 33 2.09 -16.28 -8.71
CA SER A 33 2.95 -16.11 -9.89
C SER A 33 2.65 -14.77 -10.56
N ASP A 34 3.70 -13.96 -10.78
CA ASP A 34 3.70 -12.77 -11.63
C ASP A 34 4.99 -12.78 -12.47
N PRO A 35 5.06 -13.62 -13.52
CA PRO A 35 6.30 -13.87 -14.25
C PRO A 35 6.96 -12.57 -14.73
N PRO A 36 8.28 -12.40 -14.55
CA PRO A 36 9.29 -13.41 -14.24
C PRO A 36 9.44 -13.79 -12.75
N TYR A 37 8.56 -13.33 -11.87
CA TYR A 37 8.66 -13.48 -10.42
C TYR A 37 7.69 -14.56 -9.88
N GLU A 38 8.23 -15.56 -9.21
CA GLU A 38 7.47 -16.59 -8.50
C GLU A 38 7.57 -16.34 -7.00
N ASN A 39 6.44 -16.10 -6.34
CA ASN A 39 6.35 -15.69 -4.94
C ASN A 39 5.77 -16.81 -4.07
N PHE A 40 6.47 -17.18 -3.01
CA PHE A 40 6.06 -18.20 -2.06
C PHE A 40 5.98 -17.58 -0.67
N PHE A 41 4.78 -17.51 -0.11
CA PHE A 41 4.56 -17.12 1.28
C PHE A 41 4.51 -18.39 2.12
N PHE A 42 5.21 -18.37 3.26
CA PHE A 42 5.31 -19.48 4.19
C PHE A 42 5.17 -18.94 5.61
N SER A 43 4.31 -19.57 6.39
CA SER A 43 4.10 -19.30 7.81
C SER A 43 3.91 -20.59 8.59
N ASP A 44 4.50 -20.67 9.77
CA ASP A 44 4.16 -21.64 10.82
C ASP A 44 4.23 -20.95 12.20
N CYS A 45 4.19 -21.72 13.29
CA CYS A 45 4.25 -21.18 14.64
C CYS A 45 5.56 -20.45 15.01
N ASN A 46 6.63 -20.60 14.22
CA ASN A 46 7.95 -20.03 14.52
C ASN A 46 8.50 -19.14 13.39
N VAL A 47 8.02 -19.31 12.16
CA VAL A 47 8.62 -18.71 10.96
C VAL A 47 7.54 -18.06 10.11
N ASP A 48 7.77 -16.81 9.73
CA ASP A 48 7.09 -16.15 8.61
C ASP A 48 8.11 -15.69 7.57
N ALA A 49 7.97 -16.13 6.32
CA ALA A 49 8.87 -15.74 5.26
C ALA A 49 8.18 -15.63 3.90
N GLN A 50 8.63 -14.69 3.09
CA GLN A 50 8.38 -14.66 1.66
C GLN A 50 9.65 -15.05 0.91
N VAL A 51 9.53 -16.03 0.01
CA VAL A 51 10.58 -16.43 -0.92
C VAL A 51 10.20 -15.98 -2.32
N VAL A 52 11.09 -15.27 -3.01
CA VAL A 52 10.88 -14.87 -4.41
C VAL A 52 11.96 -15.50 -5.28
N VAL A 53 11.53 -16.22 -6.31
CA VAL A 53 12.43 -16.75 -7.34
C VAL A 53 12.18 -16.02 -8.64
N THR A 54 13.21 -15.36 -9.15
CA THR A 54 13.16 -14.68 -10.44
C THR A 54 13.86 -15.52 -11.48
N SER A 55 13.22 -15.73 -12.63
CA SER A 55 13.84 -16.37 -13.80
C SER A 55 13.44 -15.65 -15.08
N PRO A 56 14.39 -15.36 -16.00
CA PRO A 56 14.08 -14.82 -17.32
C PRO A 56 13.04 -15.67 -18.05
N VAL A 57 12.02 -15.02 -18.61
CA VAL A 57 11.01 -15.63 -19.49
C VAL A 57 11.17 -15.08 -20.92
N PRO A 58 10.60 -15.71 -21.96
CA PRO A 58 10.66 -15.17 -23.31
C PRO A 58 10.17 -13.73 -23.37
N GLY A 59 11.01 -12.80 -23.86
CA GLY A 59 10.70 -11.37 -23.94
C GLY A 59 11.14 -10.55 -22.73
N SER A 60 11.68 -11.16 -21.67
CA SER A 60 12.32 -10.43 -20.58
C SER A 60 13.51 -9.60 -21.07
N ASP A 61 13.63 -8.38 -20.55
CA ASP A 61 14.88 -7.62 -20.64
C ASP A 61 15.91 -8.24 -19.68
N VAL A 62 16.84 -9.03 -20.22
CA VAL A 62 17.89 -9.72 -19.46
C VAL A 62 18.95 -8.79 -18.85
N SER A 63 18.88 -7.48 -19.12
CA SER A 63 19.66 -6.48 -18.37
C SER A 63 19.04 -6.14 -17.02
N ILE A 64 17.73 -6.39 -16.86
CA ILE A 64 16.94 -6.11 -15.65
C ILE A 64 16.59 -7.43 -14.94
N THR A 65 16.07 -8.40 -15.69
CA THR A 65 15.64 -9.70 -15.17
C THR A 65 16.82 -10.66 -15.08
N THR A 66 17.49 -10.68 -13.93
CA THR A 66 18.57 -11.64 -13.62
C THR A 66 18.05 -12.77 -12.73
N PRO A 67 18.45 -14.04 -12.94
CA PRO A 67 18.09 -15.13 -12.04
C PRO A 67 18.51 -14.85 -10.59
N ARG A 68 17.55 -14.85 -9.66
CA ARG A 68 17.82 -14.59 -8.24
C ARG A 68 16.85 -15.29 -7.30
N LEU A 69 17.36 -15.58 -6.10
CA LEU A 69 16.57 -16.07 -4.96
C LEU A 69 16.59 -15.00 -3.87
N ILE A 70 15.39 -14.58 -3.45
CA ILE A 70 15.16 -13.72 -2.29
C ILE A 70 14.48 -14.54 -1.21
N VAL A 71 14.93 -14.41 0.03
CA VAL A 71 14.21 -14.83 1.23
C VAL A 71 14.06 -13.60 2.11
N ALA A 72 12.83 -13.20 2.43
CA ALA A 72 12.54 -12.02 3.21
C ALA A 72 11.68 -12.39 4.43
N TRP A 73 12.03 -11.83 5.59
CA TRP A 73 11.30 -12.01 6.84
C TRP A 73 10.73 -10.67 7.33
N PRO A 74 9.48 -10.64 7.81
CA PRO A 74 8.90 -9.48 8.48
C PRO A 74 9.73 -8.96 9.65
N ALA A 75 10.23 -9.89 10.46
CA ALA A 75 11.04 -9.59 11.63
C ALA A 75 12.36 -8.92 11.20
N GLY A 76 12.60 -7.74 11.77
CA GLY A 76 13.77 -6.92 11.47
C GLY A 76 13.80 -6.31 10.06
N ASN A 77 12.71 -6.39 9.27
CA ASN A 77 12.69 -6.01 7.85
C ASN A 77 13.92 -6.61 7.12
N SER A 78 14.07 -7.93 7.28
CA SER A 78 15.32 -8.64 7.06
C SER A 78 15.25 -9.59 5.88
N GLY A 79 16.40 -9.93 5.31
CA GLY A 79 16.40 -10.81 4.16
C GLY A 79 17.75 -11.19 3.60
N ILE A 80 17.70 -12.08 2.63
CA ILE A 80 18.80 -12.57 1.82
C ILE A 80 18.41 -12.42 0.35
N CYS A 81 19.31 -11.90 -0.48
CA CYS A 81 19.17 -11.90 -1.93
C CYS A 81 20.43 -12.46 -2.57
N THR A 82 20.27 -13.40 -3.49
CA THR A 82 21.37 -14.00 -4.26
C THR A 82 21.15 -13.85 -5.74
N PHE A 83 22.21 -13.51 -6.48
CA PHE A 83 22.19 -13.40 -7.94
C PHE A 83 22.98 -14.53 -8.57
N PHE A 84 22.39 -15.15 -9.59
CA PHE A 84 22.99 -16.24 -10.34
C PHE A 84 23.21 -15.84 -11.80
N GLU A 85 24.39 -16.20 -12.32
CA GLU A 85 24.78 -15.96 -13.71
C GLU A 85 25.12 -17.29 -14.40
N PRO A 86 24.77 -17.49 -15.69
CA PRO A 86 25.16 -18.70 -16.42
C PRO A 86 26.69 -18.79 -16.55
N GLN A 87 27.28 -19.97 -16.30
CA GLN A 87 28.72 -20.18 -16.51
C GLN A 87 29.10 -20.27 -17.99
N ASN A 88 28.27 -20.94 -18.79
CA ASN A 88 28.59 -21.33 -20.17
C ASN A 88 27.44 -21.00 -21.14
N GLY A 89 26.69 -19.93 -20.89
CA GLY A 89 25.50 -19.58 -21.67
C GLY A 89 25.33 -18.07 -21.87
N GLU A 90 24.49 -17.70 -22.83
CA GLU A 90 24.08 -16.31 -23.03
C GLU A 90 23.21 -15.83 -21.85
N LYS A 91 23.24 -14.53 -21.54
CA LYS A 91 22.33 -13.98 -20.53
C LYS A 91 20.89 -14.33 -20.89
N GLY A 92 20.14 -14.85 -19.92
CA GLY A 92 18.77 -15.34 -20.13
C GLY A 92 18.63 -16.86 -20.28
N THR A 93 19.71 -17.63 -20.45
CA THR A 93 19.61 -19.10 -20.60
C THR A 93 19.49 -19.85 -19.27
N LEU A 94 19.96 -19.24 -18.18
CA LEU A 94 19.85 -19.80 -16.83
C LEU A 94 18.43 -19.56 -16.30
N ALA A 95 17.76 -20.65 -15.97
CA ALA A 95 16.48 -20.64 -15.26
C ALA A 95 16.65 -21.36 -13.93
N ILE A 96 16.11 -20.73 -12.89
CA ILE A 96 16.06 -21.23 -11.52
C ILE A 96 14.60 -21.36 -11.07
N LYS A 97 14.28 -22.38 -10.28
CA LYS A 97 12.93 -22.57 -9.73
C LYS A 97 12.97 -23.37 -8.44
N LEU A 98 12.00 -23.12 -7.55
CA LEU A 98 11.75 -24.04 -6.45
C LEU A 98 11.06 -25.30 -6.96
N VAL A 99 11.36 -26.45 -6.34
CA VAL A 99 10.69 -27.71 -6.63
C VAL A 99 10.16 -28.34 -5.35
N ASN A 100 8.99 -28.98 -5.46
CA ASN A 100 8.45 -29.80 -4.39
C ASN A 100 9.40 -30.96 -4.09
N SER A 101 9.53 -31.29 -2.80
CA SER A 101 10.43 -32.33 -2.31
C SER A 101 9.88 -32.97 -1.04
N THR A 102 10.64 -33.93 -0.50
CA THR A 102 10.37 -34.51 0.83
C THR A 102 10.69 -33.55 1.97
N LEU A 103 11.44 -32.45 1.73
CA LEU A 103 11.61 -31.37 2.70
C LEU A 103 10.29 -30.59 2.85
N GLY A 104 9.68 -30.21 1.73
CA GLY A 104 8.52 -29.33 1.71
C GLY A 104 7.90 -29.16 0.32
N THR A 105 6.71 -28.55 0.27
CA THR A 105 5.92 -28.34 -0.95
C THR A 105 5.58 -26.86 -1.19
N PRO A 106 6.55 -26.02 -1.62
CA PRO A 106 7.96 -26.33 -1.88
C PRO A 106 8.91 -25.99 -0.72
N LEU A 107 8.42 -25.36 0.35
CA LEU A 107 9.22 -24.87 1.48
C LEU A 107 8.91 -25.63 2.77
N ALA A 108 9.87 -25.58 3.70
CA ALA A 108 9.74 -26.03 5.09
C ALA A 108 10.43 -25.05 6.04
N SER A 109 10.08 -25.11 7.32
CA SER A 109 10.68 -24.26 8.35
C SER A 109 12.04 -24.78 8.82
N VAL A 110 12.89 -23.82 9.15
CA VAL A 110 14.13 -24.00 9.88
C VAL A 110 13.90 -23.42 11.26
N HIS A 111 14.10 -24.22 12.31
CA HIS A 111 14.06 -23.76 13.69
C HIS A 111 15.17 -24.47 14.48
N GLN A 112 16.13 -23.70 14.98
CA GLN A 112 17.27 -24.21 15.72
C GLN A 112 17.56 -23.36 16.95
N GLU A 113 17.48 -23.99 18.12
CA GLU A 113 17.93 -23.40 19.38
C GLU A 113 19.46 -23.31 19.44
N ASP A 114 19.99 -22.24 20.05
CA ASP A 114 21.41 -22.07 20.33
C ASP A 114 21.57 -21.39 21.71
N ASP A 115 22.17 -22.10 22.67
CA ASP A 115 22.42 -21.61 24.04
C ASP A 115 23.25 -20.30 24.09
N LYS A 116 23.93 -19.93 22.99
CA LYS A 116 24.72 -18.69 22.89
C LYS A 116 23.95 -17.52 22.27
N SER A 117 22.75 -17.76 21.76
CA SER A 117 21.89 -16.76 21.16
C SER A 117 20.69 -16.50 22.07
N GLU A 118 20.25 -15.24 22.13
CA GLU A 118 19.01 -14.89 22.86
C GLU A 118 17.76 -15.43 22.15
N TYR A 119 17.80 -15.49 20.82
CA TYR A 119 16.70 -15.95 19.98
C TYR A 119 17.11 -17.19 19.19
N PRO A 120 16.18 -18.12 18.89
CA PRO A 120 16.46 -19.24 18.02
C PRO A 120 16.80 -18.76 16.60
N PHE A 121 17.56 -19.58 15.87
CA PHE A 121 17.72 -19.41 14.44
C PHE A 121 16.47 -19.92 13.74
N VAL A 122 15.74 -19.01 13.11
CA VAL A 122 14.51 -19.32 12.39
C VAL A 122 14.65 -18.98 10.91
N GLY A 123 13.91 -19.67 10.04
CA GLY A 123 13.86 -19.34 8.63
C GLY A 123 13.26 -20.43 7.77
N VAL A 124 13.64 -20.50 6.49
CA VAL A 124 13.05 -21.43 5.53
C VAL A 124 14.10 -22.20 4.76
N GLU A 125 13.72 -23.41 4.35
CA GLU A 125 14.49 -24.24 3.46
C GLU A 125 13.64 -24.82 2.33
N GLY A 126 14.30 -25.23 1.25
CA GLY A 126 13.66 -25.82 0.10
C GLY A 126 14.68 -26.32 -0.92
N VAL A 127 14.19 -26.81 -2.06
CA VAL A 127 15.04 -27.32 -3.14
C VAL A 127 14.98 -26.37 -4.34
N LEU A 128 16.13 -25.80 -4.69
CA LEU A 128 16.34 -24.97 -5.86
C LEU A 128 16.85 -25.82 -7.02
N SER A 129 16.17 -25.75 -8.16
CA SER A 129 16.58 -26.38 -9.41
C SER A 129 17.30 -25.37 -10.29
N LEU A 130 18.50 -25.74 -10.77
CA LEU A 130 19.27 -25.02 -11.77
C LEU A 130 19.26 -25.81 -13.09
N ASN A 131 18.75 -25.21 -14.17
CA ASN A 131 18.69 -25.89 -15.48
C ASN A 131 20.06 -26.03 -16.16
N SER A 132 21.05 -25.23 -15.76
CA SER A 132 22.37 -25.12 -16.35
C SER A 132 23.38 -24.74 -15.26
N SER A 133 24.68 -24.85 -15.54
CA SER A 133 25.72 -24.42 -14.60
C SER A 133 25.61 -22.92 -14.31
N ALA A 134 25.75 -22.54 -13.05
CA ALA A 134 25.57 -21.17 -12.57
C ALA A 134 26.71 -20.72 -11.67
N ASN A 135 26.99 -19.42 -11.66
CA ASN A 135 27.80 -18.76 -10.65
C ASN A 135 26.88 -17.92 -9.76
N LEU A 136 26.91 -18.14 -8.45
CA LEU A 136 26.37 -17.19 -7.49
C LEU A 136 27.39 -16.06 -7.37
N SER A 137 27.13 -14.95 -8.07
CA SER A 137 28.05 -13.82 -8.21
C SER A 137 27.93 -12.81 -7.07
N LEU A 138 26.77 -12.74 -6.43
CA LEU A 138 26.50 -11.82 -5.33
C LEU A 138 25.49 -12.42 -4.33
N ALA A 139 25.81 -12.30 -3.04
CA ALA A 139 24.90 -12.57 -1.93
C ALA A 139 24.84 -11.34 -1.02
N ILE A 140 23.64 -10.80 -0.79
CA ILE A 140 23.35 -9.68 0.11
C ILE A 140 22.57 -10.25 1.30
N LEU A 141 23.09 -10.09 2.53
CA LEU A 141 22.50 -10.63 3.76
C LEU A 141 22.32 -9.51 4.80
N GLY A 142 21.13 -9.39 5.37
CA GLY A 142 20.87 -8.46 6.48
C GLY A 142 19.47 -7.86 6.38
N SER A 143 19.34 -6.71 5.71
CA SER A 143 18.06 -6.01 5.57
C SER A 143 17.52 -6.05 4.14
N VAL A 144 16.19 -6.19 4.03
CA VAL A 144 15.42 -5.90 2.81
C VAL A 144 15.77 -4.53 2.25
N ARG A 145 15.99 -3.52 3.10
CA ARG A 145 16.30 -2.18 2.62
C ARG A 145 17.63 -2.13 1.88
N THR A 146 18.65 -2.83 2.38
CA THR A 146 19.93 -2.99 1.68
C THR A 146 19.76 -3.72 0.34
N ILE A 147 18.89 -4.73 0.27
CA ILE A 147 18.56 -5.43 -0.98
C ILE A 147 17.91 -4.48 -1.97
N ARG A 148 17.00 -3.60 -1.52
CA ARG A 148 16.34 -2.58 -2.35
C ARG A 148 17.28 -1.51 -2.85
N ASP A 149 18.14 -0.96 -1.98
CA ASP A 149 19.14 0.04 -2.37
C ASP A 149 20.02 -0.47 -3.54
N TYR A 150 20.31 -1.77 -3.58
CA TYR A 150 21.02 -2.39 -4.70
C TYR A 150 20.13 -2.67 -5.91
N THR A 151 18.99 -3.32 -5.72
CA THR A 151 18.12 -3.76 -6.83
C THR A 151 17.43 -2.61 -7.56
N GLU A 152 17.09 -1.53 -6.84
CA GLU A 152 16.39 -0.36 -7.37
C GLU A 152 17.35 0.81 -7.61
N GLY A 153 18.33 1.00 -6.71
CA GLY A 153 19.27 2.13 -6.76
C GLY A 153 20.65 1.82 -7.34
N GLY A 154 20.98 0.55 -7.56
CA GLY A 154 22.29 0.11 -8.05
C GLY A 154 23.44 0.29 -7.05
N SER A 155 23.14 0.56 -5.77
CA SER A 155 24.13 0.86 -4.74
C SER A 155 24.17 -0.21 -3.65
N LEU A 156 25.36 -0.74 -3.37
CA LEU A 156 25.58 -1.68 -2.27
C LEU A 156 26.70 -1.15 -1.38
N ASN A 157 26.38 -0.90 -0.10
CA ASN A 157 27.35 -0.37 0.84
C ASN A 157 28.40 -1.45 1.20
N PRO A 158 29.71 -1.17 1.08
CA PRO A 158 30.77 -2.12 1.45
C PRO A 158 30.70 -2.62 2.89
N LEU A 159 30.14 -1.81 3.81
CA LEU A 159 29.95 -2.20 5.21
C LEU A 159 29.13 -3.49 5.36
N PHE A 160 28.10 -3.67 4.51
CA PHE A 160 27.33 -4.90 4.48
C PHE A 160 28.07 -5.99 3.70
N GLN A 161 28.55 -5.67 2.50
CA GLN A 161 29.07 -6.68 1.58
C GLN A 161 30.42 -7.28 1.99
N ASP A 162 31.30 -6.50 2.60
CA ASP A 162 32.61 -6.99 3.05
C ASP A 162 32.53 -7.84 4.32
N ALA A 163 31.41 -7.75 5.06
CA ALA A 163 31.16 -8.56 6.24
C ALA A 163 30.60 -9.96 5.92
N VAL A 164 30.22 -10.23 4.65
CA VAL A 164 29.76 -11.56 4.23
C VAL A 164 30.93 -12.54 4.19
N LYS A 165 30.82 -13.60 4.99
CA LYS A 165 31.76 -14.71 5.05
C LYS A 165 31.25 -15.86 4.18
N VAL A 166 32.12 -16.39 3.33
CA VAL A 166 31.82 -17.54 2.48
C VAL A 166 32.71 -18.69 2.89
N THR A 167 32.12 -19.82 3.28
CA THR A 167 32.83 -21.00 3.75
C THR A 167 32.31 -22.25 3.04
N LYS A 168 33.20 -23.23 2.88
CA LYS A 168 32.80 -24.56 2.42
C LYS A 168 32.07 -25.27 3.57
N ALA A 169 30.82 -25.67 3.34
CA ALA A 169 30.02 -26.41 4.31
C ALA A 169 30.04 -27.90 3.93
N ASN A 170 30.46 -28.79 4.84
CA ASN A 170 30.67 -30.22 4.56
C ASN A 170 31.62 -30.45 3.35
N GLU A 171 31.67 -31.67 2.79
CA GLU A 171 32.55 -31.95 1.63
C GLU A 171 32.04 -31.30 0.32
N ASN A 172 30.74 -30.99 0.21
CA ASN A 172 30.08 -30.62 -1.06
C ASN A 172 29.17 -29.37 -1.00
N GLY A 173 29.10 -28.65 0.11
CA GLY A 173 28.23 -27.48 0.31
C GLY A 173 28.96 -26.15 0.39
N VAL A 174 28.20 -25.05 0.37
CA VAL A 174 28.67 -23.69 0.63
C VAL A 174 27.76 -23.00 1.65
N GLN A 175 28.34 -22.15 2.50
CA GLN A 175 27.61 -21.30 3.43
C GLN A 175 28.05 -19.84 3.26
N PHE A 176 27.07 -18.96 3.17
CA PHE A 176 27.20 -17.51 3.28
C PHE A 176 26.66 -17.11 4.64
N SER A 177 27.44 -16.38 5.44
CA SER A 177 26.98 -15.88 6.73
C SER A 177 27.45 -14.46 6.97
N ARG A 178 26.67 -13.70 7.75
CA ARG A 178 27.05 -12.35 8.16
C ARG A 178 26.52 -12.06 9.56
N LEU A 179 27.42 -11.60 10.43
CA LEU A 179 27.07 -10.93 11.68
C LEU A 179 26.60 -9.51 11.36
N TRP A 180 25.44 -9.14 11.86
CA TRP A 180 24.83 -7.82 11.70
C TRP A 180 25.62 -6.75 12.43
N LEU A 181 25.30 -5.49 12.14
CA LEU A 181 25.95 -4.33 12.76
C LEU A 181 25.65 -4.20 14.27
N ASP A 182 24.63 -4.90 14.77
CA ASP A 182 24.32 -5.02 16.19
C ASP A 182 25.28 -5.94 16.97
N ASN A 183 26.18 -6.65 16.27
CA ASN A 183 27.12 -7.64 16.80
C ASN A 183 26.50 -8.85 17.50
N THR A 184 25.20 -9.11 17.34
CA THR A 184 24.49 -10.23 17.98
C THR A 184 23.76 -11.09 16.95
N THR A 185 23.02 -10.47 16.04
CA THR A 185 22.24 -11.20 15.03
C THR A 185 23.12 -11.65 13.88
N THR A 186 22.95 -12.90 13.46
CA THR A 186 23.65 -13.53 12.36
C THR A 186 22.63 -14.04 11.35
N THR A 187 22.79 -13.67 10.09
CA THR A 187 22.04 -14.25 8.98
C THR A 187 22.91 -15.26 8.24
N THR A 188 22.32 -16.39 7.87
CA THR A 188 23.00 -17.51 7.19
C THR A 188 22.18 -18.00 6.01
N LEU A 189 22.88 -18.33 4.91
CA LEU A 189 22.36 -19.10 3.79
C LEU A 189 23.32 -20.25 3.50
N SER A 190 22.85 -21.50 3.49
CA SER A 190 23.60 -22.64 3.01
C SER A 190 23.00 -23.19 1.73
N LEU A 191 23.85 -23.72 0.84
CA LEU A 191 23.44 -24.52 -0.31
C LEU A 191 24.26 -25.81 -0.37
N GLU A 192 23.59 -26.93 -0.59
CA GLU A 192 24.22 -28.25 -0.78
C GLU A 192 23.48 -29.07 -1.84
N PRO A 193 24.16 -29.98 -2.56
CA PRO A 193 23.49 -30.88 -3.49
C PRO A 193 22.39 -31.69 -2.80
N TRP A 194 21.20 -31.76 -3.40
CA TRP A 194 20.06 -32.47 -2.82
C TRP A 194 20.01 -33.94 -3.27
N GLU A 195 19.96 -34.88 -2.31
CA GLU A 195 19.92 -36.34 -2.53
C GLU A 195 20.99 -36.84 -3.53
N ASP A 196 20.62 -37.67 -4.51
CA ASP A 196 21.49 -38.24 -5.54
C ASP A 196 21.85 -37.23 -6.66
N SER A 197 21.60 -35.94 -6.45
CA SER A 197 21.98 -34.88 -7.40
C SER A 197 23.49 -34.91 -7.63
N THR A 198 23.90 -35.07 -8.88
CA THR A 198 25.32 -34.97 -9.29
C THR A 198 25.88 -33.54 -9.27
N GLY A 199 25.09 -32.59 -8.78
CA GLY A 199 25.47 -31.18 -8.64
C GLY A 199 26.76 -31.04 -7.86
N LYS A 200 27.70 -30.26 -8.40
CA LYS A 200 28.96 -29.92 -7.75
C LYS A 200 28.93 -28.46 -7.32
N ILE A 201 29.58 -28.17 -6.20
CA ILE A 201 29.79 -26.81 -5.70
C ILE A 201 31.28 -26.58 -5.56
N ASP A 202 31.77 -25.53 -6.21
CA ASP A 202 33.13 -25.04 -6.09
C ASP A 202 33.09 -23.64 -5.47
N VAL A 203 33.81 -23.43 -4.38
CA VAL A 203 33.85 -22.14 -3.67
C VAL A 203 35.10 -21.36 -4.08
N HIS A 204 34.91 -20.12 -4.51
CA HIS A 204 35.96 -19.23 -5.00
C HIS A 204 35.89 -17.88 -4.29
N ASP A 205 36.78 -17.66 -3.32
CA ASP A 205 36.80 -16.46 -2.45
C ASP A 205 35.43 -16.11 -1.87
N LYS A 206 34.76 -15.08 -2.42
CA LYS A 206 33.43 -14.59 -1.99
C LYS A 206 32.27 -15.12 -2.86
N THR A 207 32.52 -16.04 -3.78
CA THR A 207 31.55 -16.55 -4.76
C THR A 207 31.50 -18.07 -4.76
N ALA A 208 30.46 -18.63 -5.37
CA ALA A 208 30.34 -20.07 -5.54
C ALA A 208 29.84 -20.43 -6.93
N SER A 209 30.36 -21.54 -7.46
CA SER A 209 30.06 -22.10 -8.77
C SER A 209 29.29 -23.41 -8.60
N PHE A 210 28.25 -23.60 -9.41
CA PHE A 210 27.30 -24.70 -9.32
C PHE A 210 27.19 -25.40 -10.67
N GLY A 211 27.22 -26.74 -10.67
CA GLY A 211 26.75 -27.52 -11.81
C GLY A 211 25.22 -27.42 -12.00
N PRO A 212 24.66 -27.91 -13.12
CA PRO A 212 23.23 -28.11 -13.22
C PRO A 212 22.77 -29.15 -12.20
N GLY A 213 21.58 -28.99 -11.63
CA GLY A 213 21.05 -29.95 -10.67
C GLY A 213 20.06 -29.38 -9.67
N LEU A 214 19.82 -30.17 -8.62
CA LEU A 214 19.00 -29.81 -7.48
C LEU A 214 19.88 -29.51 -6.27
N TYR A 215 19.57 -28.43 -5.58
CA TYR A 215 20.31 -27.92 -4.44
C TYR A 215 19.34 -27.60 -3.29
N ARG A 216 19.56 -28.18 -2.11
CA ARG A 216 18.87 -27.74 -0.90
C ARG A 216 19.47 -26.39 -0.52
N PHE A 217 18.62 -25.39 -0.34
CA PHE A 217 19.01 -24.16 0.34
C PHE A 217 18.37 -24.13 1.73
N SER A 218 19.08 -23.55 2.70
CA SER A 218 18.54 -23.26 4.03
C SER A 218 18.96 -21.85 4.42
N ALA A 219 17.97 -21.00 4.71
CA ALA A 219 18.16 -19.59 5.01
C ALA A 219 17.61 -19.31 6.42
N SER A 220 18.41 -18.73 7.31
CA SER A 220 17.99 -18.49 8.69
C SER A 220 18.68 -17.29 9.35
N PHE A 221 18.09 -16.80 10.43
CA PHE A 221 18.60 -15.71 11.26
C PHE A 221 18.07 -15.80 12.70
N ASN A 222 18.76 -15.17 13.64
CA ASN A 222 18.40 -15.11 15.07
C ASN A 222 18.03 -13.68 15.49
N TYR A 223 16.76 -13.33 15.33
CA TYR A 223 16.18 -12.01 15.66
C TYR A 223 14.80 -12.21 16.31
N PRO A 224 14.29 -11.29 17.15
CA PRO A 224 12.94 -11.44 17.71
C PRO A 224 11.85 -11.50 16.63
N GLN A 225 10.99 -12.51 16.70
CA GLN A 225 9.90 -12.73 15.75
C GLN A 225 8.64 -11.94 16.12
N LEU A 226 7.77 -11.71 15.13
CA LEU A 226 6.45 -11.11 15.33
C LEU A 226 5.41 -12.20 15.59
N GLU A 227 4.27 -11.83 16.19
CA GLU A 227 3.17 -12.76 16.44
C GLU A 227 2.09 -12.59 15.36
N GLN A 228 2.03 -13.54 14.41
CA GLN A 228 1.08 -13.49 13.29
C GLN A 228 -0.35 -13.68 13.77
N LEU A 229 -1.28 -12.90 13.22
CA LEU A 229 -2.71 -13.11 13.37
C LEU A 229 -3.19 -14.12 12.32
N SER A 230 -3.84 -15.19 12.77
CA SER A 230 -4.46 -16.19 11.88
C SER A 230 -5.60 -15.59 11.04
N PRO A 231 -6.03 -16.26 9.95
CA PRO A 231 -7.21 -15.85 9.17
C PRO A 231 -8.45 -15.55 10.02
N GLN A 232 -8.68 -16.34 11.08
CA GLN A 232 -9.80 -16.19 12.00
C GLN A 232 -9.66 -14.97 12.91
N GLU A 233 -8.44 -14.64 13.32
CA GLU A 233 -8.15 -13.50 14.19
C GLU A 233 -8.10 -12.17 13.45
N VAL A 234 -7.76 -12.17 12.15
CA VAL A 234 -7.74 -10.95 11.34
C VAL A 234 -9.14 -10.50 10.95
N LEU A 235 -10.08 -11.42 10.77
CA LEU A 235 -11.44 -11.12 10.35
C LEU A 235 -12.40 -10.97 11.54
N ASN A 236 -13.38 -10.08 11.43
CA ASN A 236 -14.48 -10.04 12.39
C ASN A 236 -15.41 -11.27 12.25
N LYS A 237 -16.31 -11.44 13.23
CA LYS A 237 -17.19 -12.62 13.30
C LYS A 237 -18.15 -12.70 12.11
N GLU A 238 -18.58 -11.57 11.60
CA GLU A 238 -19.52 -11.44 10.49
C GLU A 238 -18.89 -11.80 9.14
N SER A 239 -17.56 -11.70 9.03
CA SER A 239 -16.82 -11.87 7.78
C SER A 239 -16.06 -13.19 7.68
N GLN A 240 -16.29 -14.13 8.60
CA GLN A 240 -15.58 -15.43 8.62
C GLN A 240 -15.80 -16.27 7.36
N SER A 241 -16.90 -16.07 6.62
CA SER A 241 -17.13 -16.79 5.35
C SER A 241 -16.07 -16.47 4.28
N LEU A 242 -15.39 -15.32 4.39
CA LEU A 242 -14.29 -14.94 3.47
C LEU A 242 -13.13 -15.94 3.49
N ILE A 243 -12.93 -16.66 4.60
CA ILE A 243 -11.90 -17.71 4.70
C ILE A 243 -12.16 -18.81 3.66
N GLU A 244 -13.44 -19.10 3.37
CA GLU A 244 -13.85 -20.11 2.38
C GLU A 244 -14.11 -19.49 1.00
N GLU A 245 -14.65 -18.27 0.93
CA GLU A 245 -14.95 -17.57 -0.33
C GLU A 245 -13.68 -17.10 -1.06
N ASP A 246 -12.72 -16.54 -0.33
CA ASP A 246 -11.52 -15.90 -0.86
C ASP A 246 -10.24 -16.35 -0.11
N PRO A 247 -9.97 -17.66 0.02
CA PRO A 247 -8.92 -18.21 0.89
C PRO A 247 -7.54 -17.62 0.60
N SER A 248 -7.20 -17.41 -0.68
CA SER A 248 -5.91 -16.85 -1.05
C SER A 248 -5.72 -15.41 -0.54
N GLN A 249 -6.74 -14.57 -0.69
CA GLN A 249 -6.66 -13.17 -0.25
C GLN A 249 -6.61 -13.06 1.28
N VAL A 250 -7.45 -13.84 1.97
CA VAL A 250 -7.46 -13.84 3.45
C VAL A 250 -6.14 -14.38 4.00
N GLN A 251 -5.57 -15.40 3.38
CA GLN A 251 -4.25 -15.92 3.76
C GLN A 251 -3.14 -14.88 3.54
N SER A 252 -3.16 -14.12 2.45
CA SER A 252 -2.21 -13.02 2.26
C SER A 252 -2.43 -11.89 3.28
N LEU A 253 -3.69 -11.53 3.58
CA LEU A 253 -4.01 -10.53 4.59
C LEU A 253 -3.50 -10.95 5.99
N SER A 254 -3.68 -12.21 6.35
CA SER A 254 -3.14 -12.83 7.57
C SER A 254 -1.61 -12.78 7.59
N PHE A 255 -0.95 -13.10 6.47
CA PHE A 255 0.51 -12.97 6.35
C PHE A 255 1.03 -11.55 6.62
N PHE A 256 0.24 -10.52 6.33
CA PHE A 256 0.63 -9.13 6.61
C PHE A 256 0.14 -8.58 7.95
N SER A 257 -0.52 -9.40 8.78
CA SER A 257 -1.17 -8.95 10.01
C SER A 257 -0.55 -9.59 11.24
N TYR A 258 -0.01 -8.75 12.13
CA TYR A 258 0.64 -9.16 13.37
C TYR A 258 0.04 -8.41 14.55
N THR A 259 0.16 -8.97 15.76
CA THR A 259 -0.33 -8.28 16.98
C THR A 259 0.38 -6.94 17.19
N GLU A 260 1.62 -6.78 16.70
CA GLU A 260 2.39 -5.54 16.81
C GLU A 260 2.10 -4.49 15.74
N LYS A 261 1.72 -4.91 14.52
CA LYS A 261 1.54 -4.05 13.35
C LYS A 261 0.98 -4.83 12.15
N LEU A 262 0.40 -4.10 11.19
CA LEU A 262 0.22 -4.61 9.83
C LEU A 262 1.37 -4.11 8.95
N LEU A 263 1.82 -4.96 8.02
CA LEU A 263 2.92 -4.68 7.09
C LEU A 263 2.39 -4.12 5.77
N ALA A 264 3.11 -3.19 5.15
CA ALA A 264 2.66 -2.46 3.97
C ALA A 264 2.56 -3.32 2.71
N GLY A 265 3.40 -4.35 2.57
CA GLY A 265 3.28 -5.31 1.48
C GLY A 265 4.32 -6.41 1.51
N GLY A 266 4.48 -7.07 0.35
CA GLY A 266 5.48 -8.12 0.16
C GLY A 266 6.92 -7.64 0.30
N TRP A 267 7.88 -8.47 -0.12
CA TRP A 267 9.29 -8.38 0.24
C TRP A 267 9.92 -6.97 0.13
N ARG A 268 9.44 -6.10 -0.77
CA ARG A 268 9.97 -4.72 -0.91
C ARG A 268 9.54 -3.79 0.23
N PHE A 269 8.37 -4.02 0.80
CA PHE A 269 7.74 -3.18 1.83
C PHE A 269 7.25 -4.03 2.99
N LEU A 270 7.99 -5.09 3.35
CA LEU A 270 7.65 -6.05 4.39
C LEU A 270 7.92 -5.48 5.81
N THR A 271 7.45 -4.26 6.04
CA THR A 271 7.60 -3.48 7.26
C THR A 271 6.41 -2.53 7.45
N TYR A 272 6.40 -1.79 8.56
CA TYR A 272 5.36 -0.82 8.87
C TYR A 272 5.45 0.43 7.97
N PHE A 273 4.31 0.81 7.40
CA PHE A 273 4.06 2.15 6.86
C PHE A 273 2.77 2.70 7.47
N GLY A 274 2.86 3.73 8.30
CA GLY A 274 1.74 4.20 9.12
C GLY A 274 0.55 4.68 8.31
N ARG A 275 0.82 5.45 7.26
CA ARG A 275 -0.21 5.91 6.33
C ARG A 275 -0.92 4.75 5.66
N ASP A 276 -0.14 3.82 5.11
CA ASP A 276 -0.60 2.71 4.31
C ASP A 276 -1.46 1.76 5.16
N SER A 277 -1.01 1.45 6.37
CA SER A 277 -1.77 0.68 7.36
C SER A 277 -3.09 1.35 7.75
N MET A 278 -3.10 2.68 7.95
CA MET A 278 -4.34 3.40 8.28
C MET A 278 -5.31 3.51 7.10
N ILE A 279 -4.83 3.74 5.88
CA ILE A 279 -5.68 3.76 4.68
C ILE A 279 -6.29 2.37 4.45
N ALA A 280 -5.47 1.31 4.54
CA ALA A 280 -5.95 -0.06 4.42
C ALA A 280 -6.99 -0.38 5.51
N ALA A 281 -6.74 -0.02 6.77
CA ALA A 281 -7.67 -0.22 7.86
C ALA A 281 -9.01 0.51 7.66
N LEU A 282 -8.99 1.74 7.14
CA LEU A 282 -10.21 2.49 6.82
C LEU A 282 -11.04 1.84 5.70
N LEU A 283 -10.39 1.22 4.71
CA LEU A 283 -11.08 0.55 3.61
C LEU A 283 -11.53 -0.88 3.96
N LEU A 284 -10.77 -1.56 4.82
CA LEU A 284 -11.04 -2.91 5.32
C LEU A 284 -11.88 -2.93 6.61
N GLU A 285 -12.23 -1.76 7.16
CA GLU A 285 -13.03 -1.59 8.38
C GLU A 285 -14.23 -2.56 8.48
N PRO A 286 -15.02 -2.81 7.41
CA PRO A 286 -16.15 -3.75 7.48
C PRO A 286 -15.79 -5.21 7.75
N VAL A 287 -14.55 -5.64 7.49
CA VAL A 287 -14.14 -7.06 7.59
C VAL A 287 -13.06 -7.31 8.63
N LEU A 288 -12.25 -6.31 8.99
CA LEU A 288 -11.23 -6.46 10.02
C LEU A 288 -11.84 -6.76 11.38
N SER A 289 -11.13 -7.58 12.16
CA SER A 289 -11.45 -7.82 13.56
C SER A 289 -11.33 -6.53 14.36
N ILE A 290 -12.19 -6.44 15.38
CA ILE A 290 -12.27 -5.31 16.32
C ILE A 290 -12.24 -5.84 17.76
N GLY A 291 -11.82 -5.00 18.70
CA GLY A 291 -11.69 -5.37 20.11
C GLY A 291 -10.27 -5.73 20.52
N ASN A 292 -10.14 -6.31 21.71
CA ASN A 292 -8.84 -6.59 22.32
C ASN A 292 -7.99 -7.51 21.43
N SER A 293 -6.74 -7.10 21.17
CA SER A 293 -5.79 -7.86 20.33
C SER A 293 -6.27 -8.11 18.89
N SER A 294 -7.15 -7.25 18.38
CA SER A 294 -7.65 -7.33 17.01
C SER A 294 -6.69 -6.69 16.00
N ALA A 295 -6.89 -6.99 14.71
CA ALA A 295 -6.15 -6.34 13.63
C ALA A 295 -6.33 -4.81 13.63
N MET A 296 -7.52 -4.31 13.97
CA MET A 296 -7.77 -2.86 14.09
C MET A 296 -6.97 -2.23 15.24
N GLU A 297 -6.92 -2.87 16.42
CA GLU A 297 -6.10 -2.39 17.53
C GLU A 297 -4.59 -2.51 17.27
N ALA A 298 -4.15 -3.52 16.50
CA ALA A 298 -2.77 -3.64 16.05
C ALA A 298 -2.36 -2.45 15.15
N VAL A 299 -3.22 -2.00 14.24
CA VAL A 299 -2.96 -0.79 13.43
C VAL A 299 -2.89 0.46 14.31
N ILE A 300 -3.91 0.71 15.13
CA ILE A 300 -3.97 1.93 15.96
C ILE A 300 -2.79 1.96 16.95
N GLY A 301 -2.50 0.84 17.61
CA GLY A 301 -1.40 0.69 18.54
C GLY A 301 -0.04 0.90 17.87
N ALA A 302 0.18 0.30 16.70
CA ALA A 302 1.42 0.46 15.95
C ALA A 302 1.71 1.94 15.60
N VAL A 303 0.67 2.68 15.22
CA VAL A 303 0.77 4.10 14.89
C VAL A 303 1.05 4.93 16.14
N LEU A 304 0.28 4.72 17.22
CA LEU A 304 0.42 5.46 18.48
C LEU A 304 1.81 5.25 19.09
N GLU A 305 2.30 4.02 19.11
CA GLU A 305 3.62 3.65 19.64
C GLU A 305 4.77 4.41 18.95
N ARG A 306 4.59 4.82 17.69
CA ARG A 306 5.59 5.48 16.85
C ARG A 306 5.40 6.98 16.70
N VAL A 307 4.41 7.58 17.36
CA VAL A 307 4.24 9.05 17.39
C VAL A 307 5.49 9.69 17.99
N ASN A 308 5.97 10.77 17.39
CA ASN A 308 7.04 11.57 17.94
C ASN A 308 6.53 12.34 19.17
N ARG A 309 7.02 12.01 20.37
CA ARG A 309 6.61 12.68 21.61
C ARG A 309 6.94 14.17 21.69
N GLU A 310 7.87 14.67 20.88
CA GLU A 310 8.31 16.06 20.93
C GLU A 310 7.34 17.00 20.20
N ASP A 311 6.81 16.58 19.04
CA ASP A 311 6.00 17.44 18.17
C ASP A 311 4.64 16.85 17.76
N GLY A 312 4.40 15.56 18.02
CA GLY A 312 3.17 14.85 17.65
C GLY A 312 3.13 14.34 16.22
N SER A 313 4.25 14.37 15.47
CA SER A 313 4.33 13.78 14.14
C SER A 313 4.08 12.28 14.18
N VAL A 314 3.25 11.78 13.28
CA VAL A 314 2.99 10.35 13.11
C VAL A 314 4.03 9.76 12.15
N CYS A 315 4.58 8.61 12.53
CA CYS A 315 5.61 7.92 11.74
C CYS A 315 5.02 7.41 10.42
N HIS A 316 5.65 7.81 9.31
CA HIS A 316 5.35 7.35 7.96
C HIS A 316 5.89 5.95 7.71
N GLU A 317 7.19 5.73 7.91
CA GLU A 317 7.90 4.46 7.69
C GLU A 317 8.86 4.23 8.87
N GLU A 318 9.03 2.97 9.26
CA GLU A 318 10.09 2.59 10.20
C GLU A 318 11.28 1.92 9.51
N SER A 319 12.47 2.22 10.01
CA SER A 319 13.67 1.43 9.80
C SER A 319 13.99 0.67 11.08
N ILE A 320 14.12 -0.66 10.96
CA ILE A 320 14.38 -1.60 12.07
C ILE A 320 15.52 -2.56 11.70
N GLY A 321 16.00 -3.33 12.67
CA GLY A 321 17.05 -4.32 12.47
C GLY A 321 18.38 -3.72 11.98
N ASP A 322 19.09 -4.46 11.15
CA ASP A 322 20.44 -4.12 10.67
C ASP A 322 20.53 -2.73 10.01
N TYR A 323 19.48 -2.32 9.28
CA TYR A 323 19.46 -1.04 8.59
C TYR A 323 19.25 0.15 9.55
N ALA A 324 18.52 -0.03 10.64
CA ALA A 324 18.39 0.99 11.69
C ALA A 324 19.75 1.25 12.36
N THR A 325 20.48 0.18 12.68
CA THR A 325 21.85 0.27 13.21
C THR A 325 22.77 1.03 12.24
N PHE A 326 22.69 0.72 10.94
CA PHE A 326 23.44 1.46 9.92
C PHE A 326 23.10 2.95 9.90
N GLN A 327 21.82 3.31 9.90
CA GLN A 327 21.39 4.72 9.90
C GLN A 327 21.83 5.46 11.18
N ASN A 328 21.77 4.82 12.34
CA ASN A 328 22.29 5.38 13.58
C ASN A 328 23.80 5.62 13.50
N MET A 329 24.56 4.65 12.97
CA MET A 329 26.00 4.80 12.74
C MET A 329 26.33 5.96 11.80
N GLN A 330 25.56 6.15 10.72
CA GLN A 330 25.74 7.30 9.81
C GLN A 330 25.54 8.65 10.52
N LYS A 331 24.71 8.68 11.56
CA LYS A 331 24.48 9.84 12.43
C LYS A 331 25.47 9.92 13.60
N ASN A 332 26.48 9.05 13.64
CA ASN A 332 27.43 8.88 14.75
C ASN A 332 26.75 8.54 16.09
N ILE A 333 25.62 7.83 16.04
CA ILE A 333 24.88 7.33 17.20
C ILE A 333 25.18 5.84 17.34
N VAL A 334 25.69 5.43 18.50
CA VAL A 334 25.87 4.00 18.83
C VAL A 334 24.54 3.48 19.39
N SER A 335 23.67 2.99 18.51
CA SER A 335 22.37 2.41 18.87
C SER A 335 21.86 1.47 17.77
N THR A 336 21.11 0.45 18.19
CA THR A 336 20.34 -0.46 17.32
C THR A 336 18.84 -0.13 17.35
N ASP A 337 18.45 0.96 18.03
CA ASP A 337 17.06 1.38 18.12
C ASP A 337 16.49 1.70 16.73
N ALA A 338 15.19 1.45 16.58
CA ALA A 338 14.45 1.81 15.39
C ALA A 338 14.56 3.30 15.05
N VAL A 339 14.59 3.61 13.76
CA VAL A 339 14.56 4.97 13.24
C VAL A 339 13.20 5.19 12.58
N PHE A 340 12.52 6.27 12.96
CA PHE A 340 11.19 6.60 12.46
C PHE A 340 11.25 7.80 11.55
N ASP A 341 10.62 7.68 10.38
CA ASP A 341 10.50 8.75 9.43
C ASP A 341 9.20 9.54 9.66
N TYR A 342 9.30 10.85 9.70
CA TYR A 342 8.20 11.76 10.00
C TYR A 342 7.99 12.80 8.89
N HIS A 343 8.63 12.69 7.72
CA HIS A 343 8.60 13.77 6.73
C HIS A 343 7.22 13.95 6.05
N MET A 344 6.43 12.87 5.92
CA MET A 344 5.09 12.92 5.36
C MET A 344 4.12 13.72 6.23
N ILE A 345 3.41 14.67 5.62
CA ILE A 345 2.47 15.55 6.32
C ILE A 345 1.06 14.95 6.43
N ASP A 346 0.69 14.07 5.52
CA ASP A 346 -0.65 13.46 5.46
C ASP A 346 -0.90 12.47 6.60
N THR A 347 0.14 11.78 7.03
CA THR A 347 0.10 10.65 7.96
C THR A 347 -0.49 11.08 9.31
N ASP A 348 -0.19 12.30 9.76
CA ASP A 348 -0.72 12.88 10.99
C ASP A 348 -2.26 12.86 11.04
N TYR A 349 -2.90 13.18 9.92
CA TYR A 349 -4.33 13.42 9.85
C TYR A 349 -5.15 12.12 9.83
N PHE A 350 -4.57 11.00 9.40
CA PHE A 350 -5.25 9.71 9.39
C PHE A 350 -5.51 9.16 10.81
N LEU A 351 -4.59 9.40 11.75
CA LEU A 351 -4.68 8.85 13.10
C LEU A 351 -5.99 9.22 13.83
N PRO A 352 -6.35 10.51 14.00
CA PRO A 352 -7.61 10.86 14.66
C PRO A 352 -8.83 10.33 13.90
N ILE A 353 -8.79 10.30 12.56
CA ILE A 353 -9.88 9.77 11.73
C ILE A 353 -10.11 8.29 12.04
N LEU A 354 -9.06 7.47 12.03
CA LEU A 354 -9.15 6.04 12.31
C LEU A 354 -9.62 5.79 13.75
N MET A 355 -9.07 6.51 14.73
CA MET A 355 -9.47 6.42 16.13
C MET A 355 -10.95 6.77 16.33
N ALA A 356 -11.44 7.85 15.70
CA ALA A 356 -12.84 8.26 15.81
C ALA A 356 -13.79 7.20 15.25
N ARG A 357 -13.47 6.64 14.07
CA ARG A 357 -14.25 5.54 13.49
C ARG A 357 -14.30 4.33 14.42
N TYR A 358 -13.15 3.87 14.88
CA TYR A 358 -13.04 2.71 15.75
C TYR A 358 -13.79 2.89 17.07
N PHE A 359 -13.59 4.01 17.78
CA PHE A 359 -14.23 4.23 19.08
C PHE A 359 -15.72 4.55 18.99
N ASN A 360 -16.22 4.99 17.83
CA ASN A 360 -17.66 5.15 17.64
C ASN A 360 -18.40 3.81 17.58
N THR A 361 -17.76 2.74 17.10
CA THR A 361 -18.30 1.38 17.10
C THR A 361 -17.84 0.54 18.29
N SER A 362 -16.78 0.94 18.99
CA SER A 362 -16.13 0.18 20.07
C SER A 362 -15.74 1.08 21.25
N SER A 363 -16.67 1.91 21.73
CA SER A 363 -16.41 2.94 22.75
C SER A 363 -15.82 2.41 24.07
N ASP A 364 -16.14 1.17 24.44
CA ASP A 364 -15.63 0.48 25.62
C ASP A 364 -14.13 0.14 25.50
N ARG A 365 -13.60 0.09 24.27
CA ARG A 365 -12.19 -0.14 23.98
C ARG A 365 -11.32 1.10 24.07
N ALA A 366 -11.90 2.30 24.04
CA ALA A 366 -11.14 3.55 24.06
C ALA A 366 -10.21 3.66 25.27
N LYS A 367 -10.72 3.42 26.48
CA LYS A 367 -9.92 3.53 27.69
C LYS A 367 -8.84 2.42 27.79
N PRO A 368 -9.17 1.12 27.67
CA PRO A 368 -8.16 0.06 27.73
C PRO A 368 -7.05 0.21 26.70
N LEU A 369 -7.38 0.56 25.45
CA LEU A 369 -6.39 0.73 24.40
C LEU A 369 -5.45 1.90 24.71
N LEU A 370 -6.01 3.06 25.07
CA LEU A 370 -5.23 4.28 25.28
C LEU A 370 -4.46 4.31 26.61
N ASP A 371 -4.84 3.49 27.59
CA ASP A 371 -4.09 3.33 28.85
C ASP A 371 -2.82 2.44 28.69
N THR A 372 -2.62 1.84 27.51
CA THR A 372 -1.42 1.08 27.18
C THR A 372 -0.17 1.94 27.33
N GLN A 373 0.85 1.41 28.02
CA GLN A 373 2.14 2.07 28.18
C GLN A 373 2.89 2.03 26.85
N ALA A 374 3.43 3.17 26.45
CA ALA A 374 4.29 3.29 25.29
C ALA A 374 5.75 2.98 25.64
N GLY A 375 6.59 2.76 24.63
CA GLY A 375 8.02 2.54 24.78
C GLY A 375 8.51 1.14 24.48
N LYS A 376 7.63 0.23 24.03
CA LYS A 376 7.98 -1.13 23.58
C LYS A 376 8.74 -1.10 22.24
N VAL A 377 8.34 -0.23 21.31
CA VAL A 377 8.99 -0.11 19.99
C VAL A 377 9.80 1.18 19.87
N ASN A 378 9.22 2.30 20.28
CA ASN A 378 9.96 3.57 20.33
C ASN A 378 10.40 3.82 21.78
N ALA A 379 11.62 3.40 22.14
CA ALA A 379 12.13 3.57 23.51
C ALA A 379 12.07 5.02 24.01
N LYS A 380 12.09 6.02 23.12
CA LYS A 380 11.92 7.43 23.52
C LYS A 380 10.54 7.71 24.09
N ASN A 381 9.52 6.90 23.82
CA ASN A 381 8.15 7.07 24.31
C ASN A 381 7.92 6.41 25.68
N GLN A 382 8.95 5.88 26.34
CA GLN A 382 8.86 5.46 27.73
C GLN A 382 8.30 6.58 28.63
N ASP A 383 7.59 6.17 29.69
CA ASP A 383 6.84 7.01 30.64
C ASP A 383 5.61 7.72 30.06
N LEU A 384 5.23 7.44 28.82
CA LEU A 384 3.98 7.90 28.21
C LEU A 384 3.01 6.75 28.01
N THR A 385 1.74 7.09 27.85
CA THR A 385 0.71 6.19 27.34
C THR A 385 0.37 6.49 25.89
N TRP A 386 -0.29 5.55 25.23
CA TRP A 386 -0.89 5.81 23.92
C TRP A 386 -1.91 6.96 23.94
N ARG A 387 -2.56 7.19 25.08
CA ARG A 387 -3.37 8.40 25.34
C ARG A 387 -2.54 9.67 25.18
N ASP A 388 -1.40 9.76 25.86
CA ASP A 388 -0.54 10.95 25.82
C ASP A 388 -0.06 11.22 24.39
N LEU A 389 0.34 10.18 23.66
CA LEU A 389 0.78 10.29 22.27
C LEU A 389 -0.35 10.74 21.33
N SER A 390 -1.56 10.19 21.50
CA SER A 390 -2.74 10.65 20.74
C SER A 390 -3.07 12.13 21.03
N TYR A 391 -2.92 12.55 22.28
CA TYR A 391 -3.15 13.93 22.70
C TYR A 391 -2.13 14.88 22.09
N ILE A 392 -0.84 14.55 22.12
CA ILE A 392 0.24 15.35 21.52
C ILE A 392 0.02 15.50 20.01
N GLY A 393 -0.34 14.41 19.31
CA GLY A 393 -0.68 14.45 17.88
C GLY A 393 -1.89 15.37 17.59
N ALA A 394 -2.95 15.29 18.39
CA ALA A 394 -4.10 16.17 18.25
C ALA A 394 -3.75 17.65 18.53
N GLN A 395 -2.87 17.94 19.51
CA GLN A 395 -2.37 19.30 19.76
C GLN A 395 -1.65 19.86 18.53
N LYS A 396 -0.81 19.05 17.87
CA LYS A 396 -0.12 19.43 16.63
C LYS A 396 -1.11 19.85 15.54
N ILE A 397 -2.13 19.03 15.27
CA ILE A 397 -3.15 19.30 14.25
C ILE A 397 -3.93 20.57 14.60
N MET A 398 -4.37 20.72 15.85
CA MET A 398 -5.09 21.91 16.30
C MET A 398 -4.26 23.18 16.12
N LYS A 399 -2.95 23.14 16.38
CA LYS A 399 -2.04 24.27 16.19
C LYS A 399 -1.79 24.57 14.72
N ALA A 400 -1.48 23.55 13.92
CA ALA A 400 -1.15 23.71 12.50
C ALA A 400 -2.30 24.32 11.67
N THR A 401 -3.54 24.09 12.11
CA THR A 401 -4.75 24.49 11.38
C THR A 401 -5.34 25.83 11.82
N GLU A 402 -4.79 26.45 12.86
CA GLU A 402 -5.31 27.67 13.47
C GLU A 402 -5.21 28.89 12.53
N ALA A 403 -4.11 29.02 11.78
CA ALA A 403 -3.88 30.18 10.93
C ALA A 403 -4.91 30.31 9.81
N PHE A 404 -5.28 29.20 9.18
CA PHE A 404 -6.28 29.18 8.12
C PHE A 404 -7.69 29.49 8.63
N GLU A 405 -8.02 29.10 9.88
CA GLU A 405 -9.30 29.49 10.50
C GLU A 405 -9.46 31.01 10.56
N LYS A 406 -8.36 31.73 10.82
CA LYS A 406 -8.33 33.19 10.96
C LYS A 406 -8.25 33.90 9.61
N ASP A 407 -7.53 33.33 8.66
CA ASP A 407 -7.29 33.87 7.32
C ASP A 407 -7.28 32.71 6.31
N PRO A 408 -8.45 32.35 5.74
CA PRO A 408 -8.60 31.21 4.85
C PRO A 408 -8.06 31.54 3.44
N SER A 409 -6.74 31.53 3.31
CA SER A 409 -6.01 31.83 2.09
C SER A 409 -4.87 30.83 1.84
N ILE A 410 -4.34 30.79 0.62
CA ILE A 410 -3.26 29.87 0.20
C ILE A 410 -2.06 29.92 1.16
N LYS A 411 -1.77 31.10 1.71
CA LYS A 411 -0.68 31.33 2.67
C LYS A 411 -0.76 30.41 3.90
N ASN A 412 -1.96 30.04 4.32
CA ASN A 412 -2.19 29.28 5.54
C ASN A 412 -2.62 27.82 5.27
N LEU A 413 -2.52 27.36 4.01
CA LEU A 413 -2.70 25.95 3.68
C LEU A 413 -1.53 25.10 4.21
N ILE A 414 -1.79 23.83 4.44
CA ILE A 414 -0.76 22.86 4.80
C ILE A 414 0.06 22.56 3.55
N GLN A 415 1.38 22.64 3.70
CA GLN A 415 2.35 22.42 2.64
C GLN A 415 3.42 21.44 3.11
N PHE A 416 4.14 20.83 2.17
CA PHE A 416 5.28 19.96 2.46
C PHE A 416 6.30 20.69 3.33
N LYS A 417 6.95 19.94 4.23
CA LYS A 417 8.01 20.46 5.10
C LYS A 417 9.14 21.05 4.26
N ASP A 418 9.86 22.00 4.83
CA ASP A 418 10.95 22.66 4.14
C ASP A 418 12.03 21.68 3.70
N ASN A 419 12.44 21.81 2.43
CA ASN A 419 13.40 20.94 1.75
C ASN A 419 12.94 19.49 1.50
N GLU A 420 11.68 19.16 1.79
CA GLU A 420 11.10 17.87 1.41
C GLU A 420 10.44 17.95 0.03
N GLY A 421 10.77 16.99 -0.83
CA GLY A 421 10.16 16.81 -2.15
C GLY A 421 8.87 16.00 -2.12
N THR A 422 8.63 15.28 -1.03
CA THR A 422 7.50 14.38 -0.79
C THR A 422 6.75 14.79 0.47
N GLY A 423 5.51 14.32 0.61
CA GLY A 423 4.71 14.66 1.79
C GLY A 423 3.32 14.05 1.87
N GLN A 424 2.86 13.33 0.86
CA GLN A 424 1.56 12.64 0.86
C GLN A 424 1.62 11.30 0.12
N TRP A 425 0.49 10.57 0.07
CA TRP A 425 0.33 9.21 -0.48
C TRP A 425 1.08 8.89 -1.78
N ARG A 426 1.29 9.87 -2.67
CA ARG A 426 2.03 9.69 -3.92
C ARG A 426 3.55 9.61 -3.76
N ASP A 427 4.10 9.72 -2.54
CA ASP A 427 5.49 9.38 -2.17
C ASP A 427 6.55 9.58 -3.29
N SER A 428 6.50 10.73 -3.96
CA SER A 428 7.25 10.99 -5.18
C SER A 428 7.36 12.49 -5.43
N PRO A 429 8.59 13.03 -5.65
CA PRO A 429 8.78 14.43 -5.97
C PRO A 429 8.02 14.90 -7.22
N SER A 430 7.86 14.01 -8.19
CA SER A 430 7.13 14.30 -9.43
C SER A 430 5.63 14.02 -9.31
N GLY A 431 5.17 13.35 -8.26
CA GLY A 431 3.78 12.93 -8.08
C GLY A 431 2.77 14.09 -8.00
N LEU A 432 3.23 15.32 -7.71
CA LEU A 432 2.41 16.54 -7.73
C LEU A 432 2.84 17.55 -8.82
N GLY A 433 3.64 17.13 -9.80
CA GLY A 433 4.20 18.03 -10.81
C GLY A 433 5.14 19.08 -10.21
N GLY A 434 5.85 18.73 -9.14
CA GLY A 434 6.78 19.62 -8.41
C GLY A 434 6.10 20.63 -7.48
N ALA A 435 4.79 20.51 -7.24
CA ALA A 435 4.06 21.34 -6.29
C ALA A 435 4.21 20.85 -4.83
N ARG A 436 3.92 21.74 -3.87
CA ARG A 436 4.11 21.50 -2.43
C ARG A 436 2.85 21.62 -1.57
N ILE A 437 1.73 22.07 -2.14
CA ILE A 437 0.46 22.25 -1.42
C ILE A 437 -0.59 21.29 -2.01
N PRO A 438 -0.76 20.09 -1.43
CA PRO A 438 -1.55 19.03 -2.06
C PRO A 438 -3.06 19.16 -1.77
N PHE A 439 -3.90 18.74 -2.73
CA PHE A 439 -5.36 18.79 -2.62
C PHE A 439 -5.92 17.86 -1.54
N ASP A 440 -5.50 16.60 -1.52
CA ASP A 440 -5.99 15.56 -0.59
C ASP A 440 -5.84 15.98 0.88
N VAL A 441 -4.67 16.50 1.24
CA VAL A 441 -4.41 16.96 2.61
C VAL A 441 -5.32 18.12 2.98
N ASN A 442 -5.37 19.16 2.14
CA ASN A 442 -6.05 20.41 2.50
C ASN A 442 -7.57 20.33 2.35
N CYS A 443 -8.07 19.68 1.31
CA CYS A 443 -9.49 19.63 0.98
C CYS A 443 -10.21 18.39 1.55
N ALA A 444 -9.49 17.40 2.08
CA ALA A 444 -10.10 16.21 2.68
C ALA A 444 -9.55 15.88 4.07
N LEU A 445 -8.24 15.62 4.20
CA LEU A 445 -7.69 15.05 5.44
C LEU A 445 -7.73 16.03 6.63
N VAL A 446 -7.33 17.29 6.42
CA VAL A 446 -7.33 18.31 7.48
C VAL A 446 -8.72 18.53 8.08
N PRO A 447 -9.77 18.88 7.30
CA PRO A 447 -11.12 19.01 7.85
C PRO A 447 -11.65 17.70 8.46
N ALA A 448 -11.36 16.54 7.88
CA ALA A 448 -11.80 15.25 8.43
C ALA A 448 -11.15 14.95 9.80
N ALA A 449 -9.85 15.20 9.93
CA ALA A 449 -9.12 15.04 11.18
C ALA A 449 -9.62 16.01 12.26
N LEU A 450 -9.98 17.24 11.90
CA LEU A 450 -10.54 18.20 12.85
C LEU A 450 -11.95 17.80 13.33
N TYR A 451 -12.79 17.26 12.44
CA TYR A 451 -14.08 16.67 12.85
C TYR A 451 -13.86 15.47 13.78
N ALA A 452 -12.92 14.59 13.45
CA ALA A 452 -12.55 13.45 14.29
C ALA A 452 -12.02 13.88 15.66
N ILE A 453 -11.16 14.90 15.75
CA ILE A 453 -10.70 15.47 17.03
C ILE A 453 -11.88 16.01 17.84
N SER A 454 -12.84 16.67 17.21
CA SER A 454 -14.06 17.14 17.88
C SER A 454 -14.85 15.98 18.50
N GLU A 455 -15.04 14.89 17.74
CA GLU A 455 -15.74 13.70 18.22
C GLU A 455 -15.00 13.04 19.38
N LEU A 456 -13.70 12.80 19.21
CA LEU A 456 -12.82 12.20 20.22
C LEU A 456 -12.76 13.04 21.51
N ALA A 457 -12.73 14.38 21.41
CA ALA A 457 -12.79 15.27 22.57
C ALA A 457 -14.14 15.20 23.32
N GLY A 458 -15.20 14.74 22.65
CA GLY A 458 -16.48 14.43 23.28
C GLY A 458 -16.56 13.07 23.96
N MET A 459 -15.57 12.18 23.76
CA MET A 459 -15.54 10.83 24.30
C MET A 459 -14.78 10.78 25.63
N SER A 460 -15.38 10.17 26.65
CA SER A 460 -14.76 10.02 27.97
C SER A 460 -13.53 9.12 27.87
N GLY A 461 -12.41 9.57 28.45
CA GLY A 461 -11.18 8.77 28.48
C GLY A 461 -10.57 8.58 27.10
N VAL A 462 -10.63 9.59 26.23
CA VAL A 462 -9.77 9.70 25.02
C VAL A 462 -8.69 10.76 25.24
N TYR A 463 -9.05 12.02 25.42
CA TYR A 463 -8.09 13.09 25.76
C TYR A 463 -8.09 13.40 27.27
N PRO A 464 -6.99 13.93 27.83
CA PRO A 464 -6.94 14.34 29.24
C PRO A 464 -7.96 15.44 29.53
N ASP A 465 -8.51 15.49 30.74
CA ASP A 465 -9.40 16.56 31.19
C ASP A 465 -8.58 17.78 31.65
N ASN A 466 -8.27 18.69 30.74
CA ASN A 466 -7.47 19.88 31.01
C ASN A 466 -8.10 21.14 30.37
N ALA A 467 -7.48 22.30 30.57
CA ALA A 467 -8.03 23.57 30.09
C ALA A 467 -8.16 23.64 28.56
N ASP A 468 -7.24 23.02 27.82
CA ASP A 468 -7.23 23.02 26.36
C ASP A 468 -8.37 22.13 25.83
N THR A 469 -8.38 20.86 26.23
CA THR A 469 -9.28 19.82 25.71
C THR A 469 -10.75 20.07 26.03
N LYS A 470 -11.06 20.77 27.13
CA LYS A 470 -12.43 21.18 27.48
C LYS A 470 -13.15 21.96 26.39
N THR A 471 -12.40 22.66 25.53
CA THR A 471 -12.96 23.46 24.44
C THR A 471 -12.83 22.79 23.08
N TRP A 472 -12.07 21.69 22.98
CA TRP A 472 -11.69 21.12 21.69
C TRP A 472 -12.86 20.58 20.88
N LYS A 473 -13.89 20.05 21.54
CA LYS A 473 -15.11 19.61 20.84
C LYS A 473 -15.67 20.72 19.94
N ASP A 474 -15.95 21.88 20.53
CA ASP A 474 -16.54 23.00 19.78
C ASP A 474 -15.50 23.71 18.90
N ALA A 475 -14.27 23.89 19.39
CA ALA A 475 -13.21 24.58 18.66
C ALA A 475 -12.78 23.81 17.40
N ALA A 476 -12.59 22.49 17.49
CA ALA A 476 -12.21 21.66 16.36
C ALA A 476 -13.34 21.55 15.34
N ALA A 477 -14.61 21.41 15.78
CA ALA A 477 -15.76 21.42 14.87
C ALA A 477 -15.92 22.74 14.10
N LYS A 478 -15.75 23.87 14.78
CA LYS A 478 -15.75 25.20 14.15
C LYS A 478 -14.64 25.33 13.12
N ARG A 479 -13.43 24.90 13.47
CA ARG A 479 -12.26 24.95 12.59
C ARG A 479 -12.42 24.03 11.39
N ALA A 480 -12.88 22.81 11.61
CA ALA A 480 -13.18 21.84 10.56
C ALA A 480 -14.12 22.43 9.51
N LYS A 481 -15.19 23.11 9.97
CA LYS A 481 -16.14 23.78 9.08
C LYS A 481 -15.48 24.86 8.21
N VAL A 482 -14.62 25.71 8.79
CA VAL A 482 -13.92 26.75 8.00
C VAL A 482 -13.00 26.11 6.95
N TRP A 483 -12.24 25.09 7.33
CA TRP A 483 -11.39 24.34 6.40
C TRP A 483 -12.21 23.66 5.29
N GLU A 484 -13.30 22.98 5.65
CA GLU A 484 -14.17 22.29 4.71
C GLU A 484 -14.81 23.25 3.69
N ASP A 485 -15.34 24.38 4.16
CA ASP A 485 -16.10 25.34 3.35
C ASP A 485 -15.17 26.23 2.49
N GLN A 486 -13.95 26.54 2.94
CA GLN A 486 -13.12 27.56 2.27
C GLN A 486 -12.01 26.98 1.37
N THR A 487 -11.59 25.72 1.55
CA THR A 487 -10.44 25.19 0.80
C THR A 487 -10.75 24.84 -0.64
N LEU A 488 -11.92 24.26 -0.94
CA LEU A 488 -12.23 23.76 -2.30
C LEU A 488 -12.11 24.84 -3.40
N SER A 489 -12.57 26.05 -3.12
CA SER A 489 -12.53 27.16 -4.09
C SER A 489 -11.10 27.59 -4.45
N LEU A 490 -10.14 27.37 -3.54
CA LEU A 490 -8.72 27.67 -3.76
C LEU A 490 -8.09 26.71 -4.78
N PHE A 491 -8.61 25.49 -4.93
CA PHE A 491 -8.13 24.48 -5.89
C PHE A 491 -8.99 24.39 -7.16
N GLN A 492 -10.24 24.82 -7.11
CA GLN A 492 -11.17 24.73 -8.23
C GLN A 492 -10.72 25.56 -9.44
N TYR A 493 -10.86 25.01 -10.64
CA TYR A 493 -10.72 25.74 -11.90
C TYR A 493 -11.83 25.34 -12.88
N ASN A 494 -12.04 26.15 -13.92
CA ASN A 494 -12.97 25.83 -14.99
C ASN A 494 -12.41 26.23 -16.35
N ILE A 495 -12.72 25.42 -17.36
CA ILE A 495 -12.28 25.58 -18.75
C ILE A 495 -13.51 25.40 -19.65
N THR A 496 -13.65 26.18 -20.71
CA THR A 496 -14.76 25.97 -21.67
C THR A 496 -14.57 24.64 -22.38
N THR A 497 -15.66 24.00 -22.80
CA THR A 497 -15.58 22.70 -23.49
C THR A 497 -14.77 22.78 -24.78
N GLU A 498 -14.79 23.92 -25.48
CA GLU A 498 -13.99 24.13 -26.70
C GLU A 498 -12.49 24.19 -26.40
N LYS A 499 -12.10 24.92 -25.35
CA LYS A 499 -10.68 24.99 -24.95
C LYS A 499 -10.20 23.65 -24.39
N ALA A 500 -11.04 22.96 -23.60
CA ALA A 500 -10.74 21.62 -23.13
C ALA A 500 -10.53 20.64 -24.30
N ALA A 501 -11.41 20.67 -25.31
CA ALA A 501 -11.28 19.83 -26.50
C ALA A 501 -9.95 20.09 -27.23
N SER A 502 -9.59 21.36 -27.41
CA SER A 502 -8.31 21.74 -28.03
C SER A 502 -7.10 21.22 -27.24
N LEU A 503 -7.14 21.29 -25.90
CA LEU A 503 -6.06 20.81 -25.03
C LEU A 503 -5.91 19.29 -25.09
N VAL A 504 -7.03 18.55 -25.11
CA VAL A 504 -7.00 17.09 -25.18
C VAL A 504 -6.52 16.61 -26.56
N GLU A 505 -6.91 17.28 -27.65
CA GLU A 505 -6.38 17.01 -28.99
C GLU A 505 -4.87 17.28 -29.06
N GLU A 506 -4.42 18.39 -28.50
CA GLU A 506 -3.00 18.72 -28.40
C GLU A 506 -2.23 17.66 -27.60
N TYR A 507 -2.74 17.27 -26.41
CA TYR A 507 -2.16 16.20 -25.59
C TYR A 507 -2.03 14.90 -26.37
N THR A 508 -3.10 14.46 -27.02
CA THR A 508 -3.16 13.22 -27.80
C THR A 508 -2.16 13.24 -28.96
N SER A 509 -1.90 14.42 -29.55
CA SER A 509 -0.92 14.57 -30.63
C SER A 509 0.55 14.54 -30.17
N LYS A 510 0.82 14.72 -28.86
CA LYS A 510 2.17 14.83 -28.30
C LYS A 510 2.68 13.54 -27.66
N ILE A 511 1.79 12.70 -27.14
CA ILE A 511 2.17 11.45 -26.48
C ILE A 511 2.37 10.32 -27.49
N ASP A 512 3.21 9.34 -27.15
CA ASP A 512 3.56 8.20 -28.00
C ASP A 512 2.97 6.87 -27.52
N PHE A 513 2.47 6.82 -26.28
CA PHE A 513 1.89 5.62 -25.67
C PHE A 513 0.38 5.44 -25.94
N TYR A 514 -0.26 6.37 -26.67
CA TYR A 514 -1.68 6.34 -26.99
C TYR A 514 -1.96 6.93 -28.38
N ASP A 515 -2.51 6.13 -29.29
CA ASP A 515 -2.92 6.54 -30.65
C ASP A 515 -4.44 6.44 -30.89
N GLY A 516 -5.22 6.38 -29.80
CA GLY A 516 -6.68 6.32 -29.82
C GLY A 516 -7.39 7.67 -29.99
N PRO A 517 -8.73 7.69 -30.00
CA PRO A 517 -9.50 8.93 -30.11
C PRO A 517 -9.34 9.84 -28.88
N ALA A 518 -9.28 11.15 -29.09
CA ALA A 518 -9.17 12.16 -28.02
C ALA A 518 -10.40 12.26 -27.09
N GLN A 519 -11.53 11.62 -27.44
CA GLN A 519 -12.78 11.60 -26.63
C GLN A 519 -13.39 12.99 -26.36
N THR A 520 -13.18 13.97 -27.24
CA THR A 520 -13.63 15.36 -27.04
C THR A 520 -15.14 15.53 -26.95
N ASP A 521 -15.92 14.67 -27.62
CA ASP A 521 -17.39 14.65 -27.51
C ASP A 521 -17.87 14.45 -26.04
N SER A 522 -17.09 13.71 -25.24
CA SER A 522 -17.42 13.46 -23.83
C SER A 522 -17.30 14.73 -22.96
N LEU A 523 -16.46 15.69 -23.35
CA LEU A 523 -16.31 16.96 -22.65
C LEU A 523 -17.61 17.77 -22.71
N GLN A 524 -18.28 17.80 -23.87
CA GLN A 524 -19.57 18.45 -24.00
C GLN A 524 -20.66 17.73 -23.20
N LYS A 525 -20.68 16.40 -23.28
CA LYS A 525 -21.68 15.56 -22.60
C LYS A 525 -21.61 15.65 -21.07
N TYR A 526 -20.40 15.67 -20.51
CA TYR A 526 -20.14 15.64 -19.07
C TYR A 526 -19.53 16.98 -18.61
N SER A 527 -20.26 18.06 -18.87
CA SER A 527 -19.92 19.44 -18.48
C SER A 527 -21.08 20.14 -17.77
N SER A 528 -20.75 21.24 -17.10
CA SER A 528 -21.72 22.12 -16.45
C SER A 528 -21.77 23.45 -17.19
N ALA A 529 -22.90 23.75 -17.83
CA ALA A 529 -23.12 25.00 -18.56
C ALA A 529 -22.00 25.34 -19.59
N GLY A 530 -21.56 24.34 -20.36
CA GLY A 530 -20.51 24.51 -21.37
C GLY A 530 -19.10 24.65 -20.80
N LYS A 531 -18.91 24.27 -19.53
CA LYS A 531 -17.60 24.29 -18.87
C LYS A 531 -17.29 22.96 -18.20
N VAL A 532 -16.04 22.54 -18.33
CA VAL A 532 -15.44 21.51 -17.49
C VAL A 532 -15.03 22.19 -16.19
N VAL A 533 -15.66 21.78 -15.09
CA VAL A 533 -15.28 22.16 -13.72
C VAL A 533 -14.43 21.04 -13.15
N ASP A 534 -13.28 21.38 -12.59
CA ASP A 534 -12.35 20.42 -12.03
C ASP A 534 -11.54 21.05 -10.88
N TYR A 535 -10.76 20.24 -10.17
CA TYR A 535 -9.93 20.63 -9.04
C TYR A 535 -8.46 20.34 -9.35
N ALA A 536 -7.60 21.30 -9.02
CA ALA A 536 -6.18 21.16 -9.24
C ALA A 536 -5.61 20.09 -8.30
N LEU A 537 -4.73 19.23 -8.81
CA LEU A 537 -4.03 18.20 -8.03
C LEU A 537 -3.27 18.81 -6.85
N ALA A 538 -2.69 19.98 -7.06
CA ALA A 538 -1.96 20.74 -6.06
C ALA A 538 -1.89 22.23 -6.42
N ILE A 539 -1.43 23.04 -5.47
CA ILE A 539 -0.94 24.40 -5.69
C ILE A 539 0.58 24.39 -5.54
N LYS A 540 1.28 25.06 -6.47
CA LYS A 540 2.74 24.98 -6.59
C LYS A 540 3.47 25.40 -5.32
N THR A 541 3.39 26.67 -4.92
CA THR A 541 3.85 27.15 -3.59
C THR A 541 3.02 28.35 -3.12
N VAL A 542 3.30 28.87 -1.93
CA VAL A 542 2.70 30.13 -1.45
C VAL A 542 3.15 31.33 -2.30
N GLU A 543 4.42 31.34 -2.72
CA GLU A 543 5.04 32.42 -3.50
C GLU A 543 4.64 32.39 -4.98
N SER A 544 4.39 31.19 -5.52
CA SER A 544 3.94 30.95 -6.89
C SER A 544 2.69 30.07 -6.82
N PRO A 545 1.50 30.64 -6.55
CA PRO A 545 0.28 29.88 -6.28
C PRO A 545 -0.40 29.34 -7.55
N ASP A 546 0.39 28.85 -8.49
CA ASP A 546 -0.10 28.24 -9.73
C ASP A 546 -0.80 26.91 -9.42
N LYS A 547 -1.96 26.72 -10.03
CA LYS A 547 -2.74 25.48 -9.94
C LYS A 547 -2.16 24.43 -10.87
N ILE A 548 -1.89 23.24 -10.35
CA ILE A 548 -1.50 22.07 -11.14
C ILE A 548 -2.78 21.46 -11.72
N ALA A 549 -3.16 21.91 -12.92
CA ALA A 549 -4.39 21.51 -13.63
C ALA A 549 -4.26 20.11 -14.26
N VAL A 550 -4.14 19.10 -13.39
CA VAL A 550 -4.10 17.67 -13.72
C VAL A 550 -5.34 17.05 -13.11
N THR A 551 -6.24 16.46 -13.90
CA THR A 551 -7.42 15.75 -13.39
C THR A 551 -6.96 14.52 -12.60
N HIS A 552 -7.54 14.24 -11.44
CA HIS A 552 -6.98 13.26 -10.50
C HIS A 552 -8.03 12.57 -9.61
N THR A 553 -7.68 11.41 -9.06
CA THR A 553 -8.58 10.61 -8.21
C THR A 553 -8.62 11.05 -6.75
N ASP A 554 -7.74 11.97 -6.31
CA ASP A 554 -7.67 12.40 -4.90
C ASP A 554 -8.95 13.08 -4.39
N THR A 555 -9.85 13.47 -5.29
CA THR A 555 -11.24 13.85 -4.96
C THR A 555 -11.99 12.75 -4.19
N ALA A 556 -11.60 11.48 -4.36
CA ALA A 556 -12.11 10.33 -3.62
C ALA A 556 -11.93 10.47 -2.10
N PHE A 557 -10.84 11.07 -1.63
CA PHE A 557 -10.62 11.30 -0.20
C PHE A 557 -11.74 12.16 0.40
N ARG A 558 -12.11 13.25 -0.28
CA ARG A 558 -13.20 14.12 0.18
C ARG A 558 -14.55 13.41 0.12
N LEU A 559 -14.83 12.63 -0.93
CA LEU A 559 -16.05 11.83 -1.02
C LEU A 559 -16.17 10.82 0.12
N PHE A 560 -15.06 10.20 0.51
CA PHE A 560 -15.02 9.13 1.51
C PHE A 560 -15.01 9.63 2.96
N LEU A 561 -14.35 10.77 3.22
CA LEU A 561 -14.08 11.24 4.58
C LEU A 561 -15.03 12.34 5.08
N LEU A 562 -15.74 13.04 4.19
CA LEU A 562 -16.50 14.23 4.55
C LEU A 562 -17.98 14.14 4.15
N ASP A 563 -18.83 14.75 4.99
CA ASP A 563 -20.27 14.90 4.78
C ASP A 563 -20.66 16.38 4.80
N SER A 564 -20.07 17.16 3.88
CA SER A 564 -20.28 18.61 3.80
C SER A 564 -21.75 19.02 3.83
N LYS A 565 -21.99 20.18 4.45
CA LYS A 565 -23.32 20.80 4.59
C LYS A 565 -23.46 22.09 3.77
N ASP A 566 -22.42 22.48 3.04
CA ASP A 566 -22.52 23.56 2.04
C ASP A 566 -23.09 22.96 0.74
N ASP A 567 -24.41 23.12 0.55
CA ASP A 567 -25.14 22.48 -0.52
C ASP A 567 -24.68 22.91 -1.93
N GLU A 568 -24.34 24.18 -2.14
CA GLU A 568 -23.93 24.70 -3.45
C GLU A 568 -22.54 24.17 -3.83
N GLN A 569 -21.60 24.27 -2.89
CA GLN A 569 -20.25 23.77 -3.08
C GLN A 569 -20.25 22.24 -3.26
N LEU A 570 -20.99 21.52 -2.41
CA LEU A 570 -21.08 20.07 -2.48
C LEU A 570 -21.70 19.62 -3.80
N THR A 571 -22.79 20.24 -4.25
CA THR A 571 -23.44 19.90 -5.53
C THR A 571 -22.47 20.07 -6.70
N THR A 572 -21.71 21.16 -6.71
CA THR A 572 -20.68 21.42 -7.73
C THR A 572 -19.57 20.36 -7.68
N PHE A 573 -19.07 20.05 -6.48
CA PHE A 573 -18.00 19.07 -6.28
C PHE A 573 -18.41 17.65 -6.70
N ILE A 574 -19.60 17.20 -6.29
CA ILE A 574 -20.15 15.89 -6.64
C ILE A 574 -20.29 15.76 -8.15
N ASN A 575 -20.88 16.76 -8.81
CA ASN A 575 -21.08 16.74 -10.25
C ASN A 575 -19.73 16.74 -11.00
N ALA A 576 -18.78 17.59 -10.61
CA ALA A 576 -17.45 17.64 -11.20
C ALA A 576 -16.75 16.28 -11.08
N THR A 577 -16.69 15.72 -9.87
CA THR A 577 -16.03 14.43 -9.60
C THR A 577 -16.68 13.29 -10.37
N ALA A 578 -18.00 13.17 -10.35
CA ALA A 578 -18.73 12.15 -11.12
C ALA A 578 -18.44 12.24 -12.63
N ASN A 579 -18.41 13.47 -13.17
CA ASN A 579 -18.11 13.69 -14.57
C ASN A 579 -16.66 13.33 -14.95
N THR A 580 -15.68 13.46 -14.04
CA THR A 580 -14.30 12.99 -14.33
C THR A 580 -14.23 11.47 -14.54
N ILE A 581 -15.02 10.71 -13.80
CA ILE A 581 -15.13 9.25 -13.92
C ILE A 581 -15.95 8.87 -15.16
N LEU A 582 -17.02 9.60 -15.48
CA LEU A 582 -17.83 9.30 -16.66
C LEU A 582 -17.15 9.63 -18.00
N ARG A 583 -16.15 10.53 -17.99
CA ARG A 583 -15.35 10.86 -19.18
C ARG A 583 -14.26 9.81 -19.40
N PRO A 584 -14.18 9.20 -20.60
CA PRO A 584 -13.07 8.30 -20.93
C PRO A 584 -11.75 9.09 -21.09
N PHE A 585 -10.63 8.48 -20.72
CA PHE A 585 -9.30 8.98 -21.03
C PHE A 585 -9.12 9.08 -22.56
N PRO A 586 -8.52 10.17 -23.10
CA PRO A 586 -7.84 11.25 -22.36
C PRO A 586 -8.70 12.44 -21.89
N ALA A 587 -10.00 12.47 -22.18
CA ALA A 587 -10.89 13.57 -21.74
C ALA A 587 -11.30 13.51 -20.25
N GLY A 588 -11.10 12.35 -19.60
CA GLY A 588 -11.33 12.13 -18.18
C GLY A 588 -10.40 11.06 -17.62
N LEU A 589 -10.87 10.33 -16.60
CA LEU A 589 -10.03 9.36 -15.88
C LEU A 589 -10.23 7.92 -16.32
N SER A 590 -11.36 7.58 -16.95
CA SER A 590 -11.73 6.17 -17.13
C SER A 590 -11.11 5.52 -18.38
N THR A 591 -10.56 4.33 -18.19
CA THR A 591 -10.19 3.40 -19.26
C THR A 591 -10.94 2.08 -19.06
N PRO A 592 -11.01 1.20 -20.07
CA PRO A 592 -11.57 -0.15 -19.88
C PRO A 592 -10.85 -1.01 -18.84
N ILE A 593 -9.65 -0.61 -18.39
CA ILE A 593 -8.84 -1.38 -17.42
C ILE A 593 -8.73 -0.72 -16.03
N GLY A 594 -9.45 0.38 -15.80
CA GLY A 594 -9.43 1.14 -14.56
C GLY A 594 -9.49 2.66 -14.75
N ALA A 595 -9.63 3.40 -13.66
CA ALA A 595 -9.51 4.86 -13.64
C ALA A 595 -8.05 5.27 -13.34
N VAL A 596 -7.47 6.12 -14.19
CA VAL A 596 -6.09 6.60 -13.99
C VAL A 596 -6.04 7.61 -12.83
N VAL A 597 -4.97 7.58 -12.03
CA VAL A 597 -4.85 8.42 -10.82
C VAL A 597 -4.49 9.87 -11.11
N ALA A 598 -3.89 10.16 -12.27
CA ALA A 598 -3.56 11.50 -12.73
C ALA A 598 -3.64 11.57 -14.26
N ASN A 599 -4.25 12.64 -14.79
CA ASN A 599 -4.36 12.89 -16.22
C ASN A 599 -3.98 14.36 -16.54
N PRO A 600 -2.85 14.60 -17.24
CA PRO A 600 -2.37 15.94 -17.56
C PRO A 600 -3.03 16.54 -18.81
N ALA A 601 -3.97 15.88 -19.47
CA ALA A 601 -4.50 16.28 -20.77
C ALA A 601 -5.15 17.68 -20.79
N LEU A 602 -5.67 18.15 -19.65
CA LEU A 602 -6.26 19.50 -19.51
C LEU A 602 -5.25 20.58 -19.08
N SER A 603 -3.97 20.22 -18.88
CA SER A 603 -2.98 21.15 -18.35
C SER A 603 -2.44 22.16 -19.37
N GLY A 604 -2.33 21.75 -20.63
CA GLY A 604 -1.61 22.52 -21.66
C GLY A 604 -0.13 22.76 -21.34
N ASN A 605 0.47 21.95 -20.47
CA ASN A 605 1.86 22.10 -20.02
C ASN A 605 2.69 20.86 -20.40
N ASP A 606 3.70 21.07 -21.24
CA ASP A 606 4.58 20.00 -21.74
C ASP A 606 5.38 19.29 -20.63
N ASP A 607 5.76 20.01 -19.57
CA ASP A 607 6.45 19.42 -18.42
C ASP A 607 5.54 18.42 -17.71
N PHE A 608 4.25 18.74 -17.53
CA PHE A 608 3.29 17.83 -16.90
C PHE A 608 2.98 16.63 -17.81
N ILE A 609 2.94 16.82 -19.12
CA ILE A 609 2.79 15.71 -20.08
C ILE A 609 3.97 14.73 -19.96
N GLY A 610 5.19 15.24 -19.84
CA GLY A 610 6.39 14.41 -19.67
C GLY A 610 6.52 13.74 -18.29
N ILE A 611 5.92 14.33 -17.25
CA ILE A 611 5.94 13.79 -15.87
C ILE A 611 4.87 12.71 -15.66
N PHE A 612 3.64 12.94 -16.14
CA PHE A 612 2.50 12.07 -15.89
C PHE A 612 2.23 11.15 -17.10
N THR A 613 3.12 10.19 -17.33
CA THR A 613 2.99 9.17 -18.39
C THR A 613 2.31 7.89 -17.88
N ASN A 614 2.01 6.94 -18.78
CA ASN A 614 1.56 5.60 -18.39
C ASN A 614 2.68 4.72 -17.80
N SER A 615 3.93 5.18 -17.79
CA SER A 615 5.04 4.51 -17.12
C SER A 615 5.43 5.18 -15.80
N ALA A 616 4.92 6.37 -15.49
CA ALA A 616 5.22 7.04 -14.23
C ALA A 616 4.40 6.45 -13.06
N TYR A 617 5.05 6.17 -11.93
CA TYR A 617 4.46 5.51 -10.74
C TYR A 617 3.19 6.20 -10.20
N HIS A 618 3.05 7.52 -10.39
CA HIS A 618 1.85 8.29 -10.07
C HIS A 618 1.31 9.08 -11.28
N GLY A 619 1.59 8.61 -12.49
CA GLY A 619 1.15 9.13 -13.77
C GLY A 619 -0.26 8.69 -14.17
N THR A 620 -0.45 8.40 -15.46
CA THR A 620 -1.70 7.86 -16.02
C THR A 620 -1.81 6.35 -15.78
N VAL A 621 -1.55 5.93 -14.54
CA VAL A 621 -1.55 4.54 -14.06
C VAL A 621 -2.75 4.29 -13.14
N ILE A 622 -3.03 3.04 -12.82
CA ILE A 622 -4.18 2.64 -12.00
C ILE A 622 -3.69 2.04 -10.68
N TRP A 623 -4.29 2.50 -9.58
CA TRP A 623 -4.05 2.02 -8.23
C TRP A 623 -5.32 1.38 -7.67
N GLY A 624 -5.24 0.11 -7.26
CA GLY A 624 -6.42 -0.65 -6.81
C GLY A 624 -7.15 0.00 -5.64
N TRP A 625 -6.42 0.49 -4.65
CA TRP A 625 -7.02 1.13 -3.48
C TRP A 625 -7.64 2.50 -3.79
N GLN A 626 -7.17 3.22 -4.82
CA GLN A 626 -7.81 4.46 -5.28
C GLN A 626 -9.15 4.14 -5.96
N LEU A 627 -9.26 3.02 -6.68
CA LEU A 627 -10.55 2.54 -7.20
C LEU A 627 -11.51 2.20 -6.05
N ALA A 628 -11.03 1.47 -5.04
CA ALA A 628 -11.82 1.13 -3.85
C ALA A 628 -12.27 2.38 -3.09
N LEU A 629 -11.37 3.36 -2.88
CA LEU A 629 -11.66 4.62 -2.21
C LEU A 629 -12.70 5.45 -2.99
N MET A 630 -12.55 5.55 -4.31
CA MET A 630 -13.51 6.25 -5.17
C MET A 630 -14.87 5.57 -5.14
N ALA A 631 -14.92 4.24 -5.28
CA ALA A 631 -16.16 3.47 -5.23
C ALA A 631 -16.90 3.65 -3.89
N LYS A 632 -16.20 3.54 -2.75
CA LYS A 632 -16.77 3.77 -1.42
C LYS A 632 -17.14 5.23 -1.18
N GLY A 633 -16.38 6.17 -1.71
CA GLY A 633 -16.72 7.59 -1.67
C GLY A 633 -18.03 7.90 -2.39
N LEU A 634 -18.16 7.44 -3.64
CA LEU A 634 -19.39 7.62 -4.43
C LEU A 634 -20.59 6.92 -3.75
N GLU A 635 -20.39 5.70 -3.24
CA GLU A 635 -21.41 4.97 -2.48
C GLU A 635 -21.88 5.74 -1.24
N ARG A 636 -20.94 6.26 -0.44
CA ARG A 636 -21.26 7.05 0.76
C ARG A 636 -22.14 8.24 0.40
N GLN A 637 -21.83 8.95 -0.69
CA GLN A 637 -22.63 10.10 -1.11
C GLN A 637 -24.00 9.68 -1.65
N LEU A 638 -24.12 8.54 -2.35
CA LEU A 638 -25.41 7.97 -2.77
C LEU A 638 -26.28 7.53 -1.58
N GLN A 639 -25.68 6.96 -0.53
CA GLN A 639 -26.37 6.55 0.69
C GLN A 639 -27.06 7.74 1.38
N ARG A 640 -26.47 8.94 1.30
CA ARG A 640 -27.09 10.19 1.81
C ARG A 640 -28.39 10.55 1.07
N CYS A 641 -28.64 9.98 -0.11
CA CYS A 641 -29.84 10.23 -0.92
C CYS A 641 -30.94 9.15 -0.78
N LEU A 642 -30.69 8.02 -0.10
CA LEU A 642 -31.61 6.86 -0.07
C LEU A 642 -33.05 7.21 0.35
N ALA A 643 -33.20 8.10 1.33
CA ALA A 643 -34.50 8.53 1.81
C ALA A 643 -35.31 9.36 0.80
N CYS A 644 -34.66 9.97 -0.19
CA CYS A 644 -35.33 10.72 -1.25
C CYS A 644 -35.75 9.84 -2.44
N HIS A 645 -35.14 8.66 -2.62
CA HIS A 645 -35.33 7.81 -3.81
C HIS A 645 -35.98 6.45 -3.48
N ALA A 646 -36.46 6.25 -2.25
CA ALA A 646 -37.25 5.08 -1.88
C ALA A 646 -38.59 5.07 -2.64
N LYS A 647 -38.88 3.98 -3.36
CA LYS A 647 -40.03 3.79 -4.30
C LYS A 647 -41.45 4.13 -3.78
N ARG A 648 -41.63 4.50 -2.51
CA ARG A 648 -42.96 4.69 -1.88
C ARG A 648 -43.08 5.86 -0.88
N ALA A 649 -42.12 6.79 -0.80
CA ALA A 649 -42.25 7.93 0.10
C ALA A 649 -41.78 9.24 -0.57
N PRO A 650 -42.52 10.37 -0.42
CA PRO A 650 -41.94 11.68 -0.63
C PRO A 650 -40.70 11.82 0.25
N CYS A 651 -39.70 12.60 -0.16
CA CYS A 651 -38.52 12.85 0.67
C CYS A 651 -38.90 13.61 1.95
N LEU A 652 -39.31 12.87 2.98
CA LEU A 652 -39.85 13.40 4.24
C LEU A 652 -38.74 13.72 5.26
N ILE A 653 -37.48 13.44 4.93
CA ILE A 653 -36.34 13.78 5.77
C ILE A 653 -35.94 15.24 5.53
N ARG A 654 -35.90 16.01 6.64
CA ARG A 654 -35.71 17.47 6.64
C ARG A 654 -34.31 17.94 6.22
N HIS A 655 -33.32 17.04 6.20
CA HIS A 655 -31.91 17.33 5.93
C HIS A 655 -31.30 16.30 5.00
N VAL A 656 -31.60 16.40 3.70
CA VAL A 656 -30.93 15.65 2.63
C VAL A 656 -30.14 16.64 1.78
N PRO A 657 -28.90 16.34 1.34
CA PRO A 657 -28.12 17.24 0.50
C PRO A 657 -28.87 17.69 -0.77
N ALA A 658 -28.66 18.93 -1.19
CA ALA A 658 -29.36 19.51 -2.33
C ALA A 658 -29.15 18.72 -3.64
N PHE A 659 -27.94 18.19 -3.86
CA PHE A 659 -27.61 17.38 -5.04
C PHE A 659 -28.49 16.12 -5.17
N CYS A 660 -29.04 15.59 -4.08
CA CYS A 660 -29.94 14.43 -4.14
C CYS A 660 -31.28 14.75 -4.83
N ARG A 661 -31.65 16.03 -4.91
CA ARG A 661 -32.86 16.54 -5.57
C ARG A 661 -32.57 17.13 -6.95
N ASP A 662 -31.31 17.36 -7.27
CA ASP A 662 -30.89 17.70 -8.63
C ASP A 662 -30.77 16.40 -9.44
N GLU A 663 -31.77 16.12 -10.27
CA GLU A 663 -31.78 14.88 -11.06
C GLU A 663 -30.55 14.73 -11.95
N GLY A 664 -29.99 15.83 -12.47
CA GLY A 664 -28.79 15.79 -13.30
C GLY A 664 -27.57 15.33 -12.50
N VAL A 665 -27.35 15.94 -11.34
CA VAL A 665 -26.20 15.62 -10.48
C VAL A 665 -26.35 14.24 -9.83
N TYR A 666 -27.55 13.90 -9.34
CA TYR A 666 -27.81 12.57 -8.79
C TYR A 666 -27.59 11.46 -9.83
N ASN A 667 -28.09 11.63 -11.05
CA ASN A 667 -27.89 10.65 -12.12
C ASN A 667 -26.42 10.59 -12.58
N ALA A 668 -25.70 11.71 -12.60
CA ALA A 668 -24.26 11.70 -12.87
C ALA A 668 -23.51 10.91 -11.77
N LEU A 669 -23.81 11.15 -10.50
CA LEU A 669 -23.21 10.41 -9.38
C LEU A 669 -23.51 8.91 -9.46
N LYS A 670 -24.78 8.53 -9.67
CA LYS A 670 -25.18 7.12 -9.81
C LYS A 670 -24.54 6.48 -11.05
N GLY A 671 -24.50 7.19 -12.17
CA GLY A 671 -23.86 6.73 -13.40
C GLY A 671 -22.36 6.51 -13.21
N ALA A 672 -21.67 7.43 -12.53
CA ALA A 672 -20.25 7.31 -12.23
C ALA A 672 -19.96 6.10 -11.32
N TYR A 673 -20.80 5.88 -10.30
CA TYR A 673 -20.71 4.71 -9.43
C TYR A 673 -20.82 3.40 -10.21
N ASN A 674 -21.85 3.27 -11.05
CA ASN A 674 -22.06 2.07 -11.84
C ASN A 674 -20.97 1.88 -12.89
N HIS A 675 -20.58 2.95 -13.59
CA HIS A 675 -19.51 2.89 -14.59
C HIS A 675 -18.18 2.44 -13.99
N LEU A 676 -17.82 2.97 -12.81
CA LEU A 676 -16.62 2.55 -12.11
C LEU A 676 -16.70 1.08 -11.68
N TRP A 677 -17.83 0.64 -11.15
CA TRP A 677 -18.01 -0.77 -10.78
C TRP A 677 -17.97 -1.72 -11.96
N ASP A 678 -18.55 -1.35 -13.11
CA ASP A 678 -18.48 -2.16 -14.31
C ASP A 678 -17.02 -2.35 -14.76
N ILE A 679 -16.19 -1.31 -14.63
CA ILE A 679 -14.74 -1.38 -14.90
C ILE A 679 -14.03 -2.26 -13.85
N ILE A 680 -14.32 -2.08 -12.56
CA ILE A 680 -13.72 -2.86 -11.47
C ILE A 680 -14.02 -4.35 -11.65
N GLU A 681 -15.29 -4.71 -11.87
CA GLU A 681 -15.75 -6.09 -12.03
C GLU A 681 -15.20 -6.73 -13.33
N ALA A 682 -15.07 -5.96 -14.41
CA ALA A 682 -14.44 -6.43 -15.64
C ALA A 682 -12.94 -6.72 -15.49
N ASN A 683 -12.29 -6.22 -14.43
CA ASN A 683 -10.86 -6.36 -14.18
C ASN A 683 -10.58 -7.01 -12.81
N SER A 684 -11.50 -7.85 -12.31
CA SER A 684 -11.40 -8.50 -10.98
C SER A 684 -10.07 -9.21 -10.73
N ASP A 685 -9.53 -9.85 -11.78
CA ASP A 685 -8.28 -10.62 -11.71
C ASP A 685 -7.06 -9.73 -11.37
N GLN A 686 -7.15 -8.42 -11.61
CA GLN A 686 -6.04 -7.47 -11.44
C GLN A 686 -6.13 -6.67 -10.15
N LEU A 687 -7.27 -6.68 -9.45
CA LEU A 687 -7.53 -5.82 -8.29
C LEU A 687 -6.58 -6.05 -7.12
N GLN A 688 -5.93 -7.22 -7.09
CA GLN A 688 -4.97 -7.58 -6.05
C GLN A 688 -3.53 -7.15 -6.38
N SER A 689 -3.30 -6.54 -7.54
CA SER A 689 -2.01 -5.93 -7.88
C SER A 689 -1.84 -4.61 -7.13
N GLU A 690 -0.59 -4.24 -6.83
CA GLU A 690 -0.26 -2.93 -6.23
C GLU A 690 -0.70 -1.77 -7.13
N VAL A 691 -0.11 -1.74 -8.31
CA VAL A 691 -0.26 -0.71 -9.34
C VAL A 691 -0.11 -1.38 -10.70
N TRP A 692 -0.94 -0.96 -11.65
CA TRP A 692 -0.83 -1.43 -13.02
C TRP A 692 -1.04 -0.29 -14.00
N SER A 693 -0.70 -0.57 -15.25
CA SER A 693 -0.83 0.36 -16.33
C SER A 693 -1.44 -0.33 -17.54
N TRP A 694 -1.34 0.31 -18.69
CA TRP A 694 -1.89 -0.12 -19.95
C TRP A 694 -0.93 0.17 -21.09
N THR A 695 -1.04 -0.66 -22.12
CA THR A 695 -0.62 -0.32 -23.48
C THR A 695 -1.86 -0.09 -24.34
N TYR A 696 -1.69 0.66 -25.43
CA TYR A 696 -2.76 0.89 -26.39
C TYR A 696 -2.32 0.43 -27.78
N SER A 697 -3.24 -0.16 -28.53
CA SER A 697 -3.02 -0.65 -29.88
C SER A 697 -4.31 -0.57 -30.69
N LYS A 698 -4.29 -1.06 -31.94
CA LYS A 698 -5.51 -1.20 -32.77
C LYS A 698 -6.60 -2.06 -32.14
N GLU A 699 -6.24 -2.94 -31.20
CA GLU A 699 -7.18 -3.78 -30.45
C GLU A 699 -7.75 -3.06 -29.20
N GLY A 700 -7.31 -1.82 -28.94
CA GLY A 700 -7.67 -1.02 -27.78
C GLY A 700 -6.66 -1.13 -26.64
N TYR A 701 -7.14 -0.84 -25.43
CA TYR A 701 -6.37 -0.91 -24.20
C TYR A 701 -6.05 -2.37 -23.85
N LYS A 702 -4.82 -2.61 -23.40
CA LYS A 702 -4.39 -3.89 -22.82
C LYS A 702 -3.74 -3.63 -21.47
N PHE A 703 -4.09 -4.45 -20.49
CA PHE A 703 -3.41 -4.47 -19.19
C PHE A 703 -1.90 -4.66 -19.36
N SER A 704 -1.13 -3.95 -18.54
CA SER A 704 0.31 -4.15 -18.40
C SER A 704 0.72 -3.96 -16.95
N PRO A 705 1.52 -4.87 -16.37
CA PRO A 705 2.24 -4.57 -15.14
C PRO A 705 3.07 -3.30 -15.34
N LEU A 706 3.16 -2.44 -14.32
CA LEU A 706 3.92 -1.19 -14.42
C LEU A 706 5.42 -1.45 -14.63
N GLY A 707 5.96 -2.49 -13.97
CA GLY A 707 7.35 -2.90 -14.11
C GLY A 707 7.75 -3.29 -15.54
N ALA A 708 6.78 -3.69 -16.38
CA ALA A 708 7.02 -4.01 -17.78
C ALA A 708 7.14 -2.76 -18.69
N LEU A 709 6.64 -1.60 -18.24
CA LEU A 709 6.69 -0.33 -18.99
C LEU A 709 7.81 0.60 -18.51
N THR A 710 8.30 0.39 -17.29
CA THR A 710 9.41 1.15 -16.71
C THR A 710 10.73 0.43 -16.93
N SER A 711 11.84 1.15 -16.80
CA SER A 711 13.18 0.57 -16.86
C SER A 711 13.56 -0.25 -15.60
N GLY A 712 12.61 -1.00 -15.01
CA GLY A 712 12.94 -2.11 -14.11
C GLY A 712 12.50 -2.03 -12.65
N THR A 713 11.51 -1.22 -12.26
CA THR A 713 10.95 -1.32 -10.90
C THR A 713 9.91 -2.43 -10.82
N GLU A 714 10.24 -3.52 -10.14
CA GLU A 714 9.33 -4.63 -9.83
C GLU A 714 8.14 -4.15 -8.97
N SER A 715 6.91 -4.40 -9.40
CA SER A 715 5.71 -4.24 -8.56
C SER A 715 5.62 -5.37 -7.53
N ASN A 716 5.10 -5.09 -6.33
CA ASN A 716 4.79 -6.17 -5.40
C ASN A 716 3.56 -6.93 -5.87
N ILE A 717 3.62 -8.26 -5.75
CA ILE A 717 2.49 -9.12 -6.08
C ILE A 717 1.28 -8.88 -5.16
N ARG A 718 1.54 -8.41 -3.93
CA ARG A 718 0.55 -7.98 -2.94
C ARG A 718 1.07 -6.81 -2.10
N GLN A 719 0.22 -5.83 -1.87
CA GLN A 719 0.35 -4.87 -0.78
C GLN A 719 -0.89 -4.92 0.11
N LEU A 720 -0.81 -4.38 1.32
CA LEU A 720 -1.89 -4.46 2.30
C LEU A 720 -3.22 -3.87 1.79
N TRP A 721 -3.15 -2.73 1.13
CA TRP A 721 -4.28 -2.06 0.50
C TRP A 721 -4.86 -2.84 -0.71
N SER A 722 -4.13 -3.78 -1.30
CA SER A 722 -4.66 -4.66 -2.37
C SER A 722 -5.86 -5.48 -1.88
N PHE A 723 -5.93 -5.73 -0.57
CA PHE A 723 -7.03 -6.48 0.04
C PHE A 723 -8.30 -5.67 0.26
N SER A 724 -8.31 -4.36 -0.04
CA SER A 724 -9.49 -3.50 0.16
C SER A 724 -10.79 -4.08 -0.45
N PHE A 725 -10.70 -4.81 -1.57
CA PHE A 725 -11.84 -5.47 -2.21
C PHE A 725 -12.38 -6.71 -1.49
N LEU A 726 -11.74 -7.19 -0.41
CA LEU A 726 -12.38 -8.12 0.53
C LEU A 726 -13.58 -7.45 1.23
N ALA A 727 -13.48 -6.15 1.50
CA ALA A 727 -14.52 -5.36 2.17
C ALA A 727 -15.36 -4.51 1.21
N VAL A 728 -14.72 -3.97 0.17
CA VAL A 728 -15.34 -3.07 -0.80
C VAL A 728 -16.01 -3.91 -1.89
N ARG A 729 -17.33 -4.01 -1.84
CA ARG A 729 -18.18 -4.71 -2.83
C ARG A 729 -19.24 -3.76 -3.37
N ARG A 730 -19.75 -4.02 -4.58
CA ARG A 730 -20.85 -3.25 -5.19
C ARG A 730 -22.11 -3.35 -4.33
N ASP A 731 -22.67 -2.21 -3.95
CA ASP A 731 -23.98 -2.11 -3.32
C ASP A 731 -25.06 -2.19 -4.42
N ASN A 732 -25.69 -3.36 -4.48
CA ASN A 732 -26.74 -3.67 -5.45
C ASN A 732 -27.99 -2.78 -5.32
N SER A 733 -28.14 -2.00 -4.25
CA SER A 733 -29.23 -1.03 -4.13
C SER A 733 -29.07 0.17 -5.08
N PHE A 734 -27.84 0.43 -5.55
CA PHE A 734 -27.53 1.47 -6.54
C PHE A 734 -27.20 0.93 -7.93
N ALA A 735 -27.21 -0.39 -8.11
CA ALA A 735 -27.06 -1.01 -9.43
C ALA A 735 -28.17 -0.54 -10.40
N GLU A 736 -27.86 -0.54 -11.69
CA GLU A 736 -28.82 -0.27 -12.77
C GLU A 736 -29.45 -1.54 -13.32
#